data_AF-A0A4Q5EBL5-F1
#
_entry.id   AF-A0A4Q5EBL5-F1
#
_cell.length_a   1.000
_cell.length_b   1.000
_cell.length_c   1.000
_cell.angle_alpha   90.00
_cell.angle_beta   90.00
_cell.angle_gamma   90.00
#
_symmetry.space_group_name_H-M   'P 1'
#
loop_
_entity.id
_entity.type
_entity.pdbx_description
1 polymer ?
#
loop_
_entity_poly.entity_id
_entity_poly.type
_entity_poly.pdbx_seq_one_letter_code
_entity_poly.pdbx_strand_id
1 'polypeptide(L)'
;MRNGLLKRALGAFGLSAISLFSAYGQYKAINVDAPFPMNSIKEFVYPQKDFPITEYGAAKGGVTDNTEAIAKAIDACNKAGGGRVVVPEGEWLTGPIHFRSNVNLYLTENAILRFTGNPSDYLPAVMTSWEGMECYNYSPLVYAFECENIAITGKGMLSPEMDTWKSWFARPEAHMEALKQLYTMASTDVPVEERQMAVGKNHLRPHLIQFNRCKNVLLDGFKIRESPFWTIHMYMCDGGIARNLDVKAHGHNNDGIDLEMTRNFLIEDCTFDQGDDAVVIKAGRNRDAWRLNMPTENIVIRHCNILEGHTLLGIGSEISGGIRNVYMHDCEVPQSVRRLFFVKTNHRRGAFVENIYMENIKTGHVQRVLEIDTDVLYQWKDLVPTYEERITRIDGIYLKNVLCNSADAVYELKGDAKLPIRNVFIEDVHVGKVNDFIKKISHAEHVQERNVTTGNSLVRNGIPWFDDRGNIVNAHGACIVEDGGRYYLFGEWKSDESNAFPGFSCYSSDDLVNWKFENVVLKVQPDGILGPDRVGERVKVMKCPKTGEYVMLMHADDMGYKDPYIGVATCKTIDGDYELQGPLLYQGKPVKRWDMGTFQDTDGKGYLLIHHGPIYRLSDDYRSVEAEVAYVEGAGESPAMFRKNGVYYMLYSNLTSWEKNDNFYFTAPKIEGPWMKQGLFCPAGKLTYNSQSTFVFPLKRGNDTIPMFMGDRWSYPHQASAATYVWMPMQVDGTKLSIPEYWQCWDIHTLQSVDILQGKEEIAFKDMMPSTGWRRKDGRWTSNTKGSVLSVAFKGTAVAVVGESDPHSGYAKVSILDTKKDTVYSSLVDFYSKYPEKAIRIITPEMPEADYTLLIEVTGIKPVWTDKTKAIYGSDNTFVTIDNIYRFR
;
A
#
# COMPACT_ATOMS: atom_id res chain seq x y z
N MET A 1 45.46 -15.28 -46.12
CA MET A 1 45.43 -16.21 -47.27
C MET A 1 44.05 -16.86 -47.33
N ARG A 2 43.35 -16.63 -48.45
CA ARG A 2 42.28 -17.42 -49.16
C ARG A 2 41.51 -18.47 -48.35
N ASN A 3 40.21 -18.73 -48.51
CA ASN A 3 39.04 -18.34 -49.31
C ASN A 3 37.90 -19.16 -48.63
N GLY A 4 36.59 -18.90 -48.64
CA GLY A 4 35.67 -18.21 -49.54
C GLY A 4 34.30 -18.88 -49.35
N LEU A 5 33.23 -18.08 -49.43
CA LEU A 5 31.83 -18.48 -49.30
C LEU A 5 31.39 -19.54 -50.33
N LEU A 6 30.35 -20.32 -50.01
CA LEU A 6 29.25 -20.57 -50.95
C LEU A 6 27.91 -20.90 -50.25
N LYS A 7 26.86 -20.17 -50.65
CA LYS A 7 25.43 -20.44 -50.39
C LYS A 7 24.93 -21.56 -51.32
N ARG A 8 23.96 -22.38 -50.88
CA ARG A 8 22.65 -22.57 -51.54
C ARG A 8 21.74 -23.59 -50.81
N ALA A 9 20.45 -23.27 -50.83
CA ALA A 9 19.33 -24.00 -50.28
C ALA A 9 18.84 -25.16 -51.17
N LEU A 10 18.18 -26.16 -50.57
CA LEU A 10 16.81 -26.63 -50.86
C LEU A 10 16.57 -28.01 -50.21
N GLY A 11 15.33 -28.26 -49.78
CA GLY A 11 14.77 -29.62 -49.77
C GLY A 11 14.20 -30.11 -48.46
N ALA A 12 12.98 -29.67 -48.13
CA ALA A 12 12.09 -30.44 -47.27
C ALA A 12 11.57 -31.65 -48.05
N PHE A 13 11.73 -32.87 -47.53
CA PHE A 13 10.79 -33.97 -47.72
C PHE A 13 10.90 -34.93 -46.52
N GLY A 14 9.75 -35.17 -45.91
CA GLY A 14 9.64 -35.87 -44.64
C GLY A 14 9.81 -37.38 -44.74
N LEU A 15 10.26 -37.94 -43.62
CA LEU A 15 9.86 -39.25 -43.17
C LEU A 15 9.62 -39.12 -41.67
N SER A 16 8.35 -38.88 -41.34
CA SER A 16 7.82 -38.96 -39.98
C SER A 16 7.97 -40.40 -39.51
N ALA A 17 9.08 -40.72 -38.87
CA ALA A 17 9.12 -41.88 -38.00
C ALA A 17 8.13 -41.60 -36.87
N ILE A 18 6.95 -42.21 -36.95
CA ILE A 18 6.01 -42.29 -35.83
C ILE A 18 6.69 -43.15 -34.78
N SER A 19 7.51 -42.51 -33.95
CA SER A 19 7.87 -43.02 -32.64
C SER A 19 6.58 -43.09 -31.84
N LEU A 20 6.05 -44.30 -31.70
CA LEU A 20 5.10 -44.66 -30.66
C LEU A 20 5.75 -44.37 -29.30
N PHE A 21 5.71 -43.11 -28.87
CA PHE A 21 6.01 -42.74 -27.50
C PHE A 21 4.89 -43.27 -26.62
N SER A 22 5.24 -44.12 -25.65
CA SER A 22 4.30 -44.55 -24.61
C SER A 22 3.76 -43.32 -23.88
N ALA A 23 2.44 -43.22 -23.76
CA ALA A 23 1.73 -42.16 -23.05
C ALA A 23 1.85 -42.29 -21.52
N TYR A 24 3.05 -42.14 -20.97
CA TYR A 24 3.29 -42.03 -19.53
C TYR A 24 3.72 -40.60 -19.16
N GLY A 25 2.82 -39.90 -18.46
CA GLY A 25 3.01 -38.70 -17.60
C GLY A 25 3.80 -37.51 -18.14
N GLN A 26 3.12 -36.52 -18.73
CA GLN A 26 3.70 -35.18 -18.93
C GLN A 26 3.33 -34.26 -17.75
N TYR A 27 4.29 -33.46 -17.29
CA TYR A 27 4.08 -32.41 -16.30
C TYR A 27 4.21 -31.04 -16.97
N LYS A 28 3.34 -30.10 -16.60
CA LYS A 28 3.59 -28.68 -16.82
C LYS A 28 4.40 -28.15 -15.65
N ALA A 29 5.38 -27.31 -15.93
CA ALA A 29 6.17 -26.62 -14.92
C ALA A 29 5.59 -25.22 -14.70
N ILE A 30 5.28 -24.89 -13.44
CA ILE A 30 4.84 -23.57 -13.01
C ILE A 30 6.00 -22.90 -12.28
N ASN A 31 6.55 -21.85 -12.88
CA ASN A 31 7.58 -21.04 -12.25
C ASN A 31 6.92 -20.00 -11.34
N VAL A 32 7.48 -19.82 -10.15
CA VAL A 32 6.97 -18.91 -9.14
C VAL A 32 8.12 -18.03 -8.68
N ASP A 33 7.94 -16.72 -8.83
CA ASP A 33 8.89 -15.73 -8.34
C ASP A 33 8.68 -15.52 -6.84
N ALA A 34 9.77 -15.47 -6.08
CA ALA A 34 9.77 -15.29 -4.63
C ALA A 34 11.10 -14.67 -4.16
N PRO A 35 11.15 -14.05 -2.97
CA PRO A 35 12.40 -13.55 -2.37
C PRO A 35 13.37 -14.66 -1.94
N PHE A 36 13.04 -15.93 -2.21
CA PHE A 36 13.85 -17.11 -1.98
C PHE A 36 13.81 -18.03 -3.21
N PRO A 37 14.83 -18.89 -3.42
CA PRO A 37 14.82 -19.84 -4.53
C PRO A 37 13.64 -20.81 -4.42
N MET A 38 12.87 -20.93 -5.50
CA MET A 38 11.76 -21.85 -5.59
C MET A 38 11.90 -22.72 -6.85
N ASN A 39 11.85 -24.04 -6.68
CA ASN A 39 11.79 -24.95 -7.82
C ASN A 39 10.43 -24.82 -8.51
N SER A 40 10.39 -25.04 -9.82
CA SER A 40 9.12 -25.08 -10.55
C SER A 40 8.18 -26.13 -9.95
N ILE A 41 6.94 -25.75 -9.68
CA ILE A 41 5.90 -26.66 -9.22
C ILE A 41 5.41 -27.49 -10.41
N LYS A 42 5.18 -28.79 -10.17
CA LYS A 42 4.70 -29.72 -11.19
C LYS A 42 3.18 -29.79 -11.17
N GLU A 43 2.55 -29.52 -12.31
CA GLU A 43 1.13 -29.81 -12.56
C GLU A 43 1.04 -31.04 -13.48
N PHE A 44 0.39 -32.10 -13.00
CA PHE A 44 0.24 -33.34 -13.77
C PHE A 44 -0.80 -33.18 -14.89
N VAL A 45 -0.44 -33.60 -16.11
CA VAL A 45 -1.38 -33.64 -17.25
C VAL A 45 -2.13 -34.97 -17.22
N TYR A 46 -3.37 -34.95 -16.73
CA TYR A 46 -4.21 -36.14 -16.63
C TYR A 46 -4.54 -36.77 -18.00
N PRO A 47 -4.58 -38.10 -18.10
CA PRO A 47 -5.15 -38.79 -19.26
C PRO A 47 -6.57 -38.30 -19.56
N GLN A 48 -6.89 -38.14 -20.84
CA GLN A 48 -8.22 -37.74 -21.29
C GLN A 48 -9.17 -38.94 -21.28
N LYS A 49 -9.44 -39.47 -20.08
CA LYS A 49 -10.34 -40.59 -19.82
C LYS A 49 -11.29 -40.22 -18.69
N ASP A 50 -12.58 -40.40 -18.92
CA ASP A 50 -13.62 -40.05 -17.95
C ASP A 50 -14.25 -41.32 -17.38
N PHE A 51 -14.53 -41.26 -16.08
CA PHE A 51 -15.17 -42.30 -15.29
C PHE A 51 -16.36 -41.66 -14.57
N PRO A 52 -17.51 -41.47 -15.25
CA PRO A 52 -18.68 -40.85 -14.64
C PRO A 52 -19.24 -41.74 -13.54
N ILE A 53 -19.48 -41.18 -12.35
CA ILE A 53 -19.94 -41.98 -11.20
C ILE A 53 -21.27 -42.71 -11.45
N THR A 54 -22.09 -42.22 -12.39
CA THR A 54 -23.35 -42.83 -12.82
C THR A 54 -23.16 -44.18 -13.51
N GLU A 55 -22.02 -44.39 -14.19
CA GLU A 55 -21.67 -45.69 -14.80
C GLU A 55 -21.25 -46.74 -13.76
N TYR A 56 -21.02 -46.29 -12.52
CA TYR A 56 -20.63 -47.13 -11.38
C TYR A 56 -21.75 -47.31 -10.35
N GLY A 57 -22.98 -46.94 -10.72
CA GLY A 57 -24.18 -47.16 -9.91
C GLY A 57 -24.57 -45.99 -8.99
N ALA A 58 -23.99 -44.80 -9.18
CA ALA A 58 -24.42 -43.61 -8.44
C ALA A 58 -25.82 -43.15 -8.87
N ALA A 59 -26.65 -42.77 -7.89
CA ALA A 59 -27.98 -42.21 -8.09
C ALA A 59 -28.07 -40.78 -7.53
N LYS A 60 -28.56 -39.88 -8.38
CA LYS A 60 -28.79 -38.47 -8.07
C LYS A 60 -29.97 -38.30 -7.11
N GLY A 61 -29.94 -37.27 -6.27
CA GLY A 61 -31.11 -36.80 -5.51
C GLY A 61 -30.88 -36.59 -4.02
N GLY A 62 -29.63 -36.64 -3.53
CA GLY A 62 -29.29 -36.30 -2.14
C GLY A 62 -29.77 -37.30 -1.07
N VAL A 63 -30.36 -38.43 -1.47
CA VAL A 63 -30.91 -39.46 -0.56
C VAL A 63 -30.17 -40.79 -0.66
N THR A 64 -29.79 -41.21 -1.87
CA THR A 64 -29.07 -42.47 -2.08
C THR A 64 -27.60 -42.31 -1.71
N ASP A 65 -27.06 -43.24 -0.92
CA ASP A 65 -25.63 -43.31 -0.62
C ASP A 65 -24.85 -43.73 -1.87
N ASN A 66 -23.92 -42.86 -2.30
CA ASN A 66 -23.08 -43.04 -3.48
C ASN A 66 -21.64 -43.45 -3.16
N THR A 67 -21.31 -43.73 -1.89
CA THR A 67 -19.93 -43.98 -1.42
C THR A 67 -19.25 -45.08 -2.23
N GLU A 68 -19.92 -46.24 -2.38
CA GLU A 68 -19.37 -47.36 -3.15
C GLU A 68 -19.23 -47.05 -4.64
N ALA A 69 -20.16 -46.30 -5.23
CA ALA A 69 -20.13 -45.97 -6.65
C ALA A 69 -18.94 -45.06 -6.97
N ILE A 70 -18.70 -44.06 -6.11
CA ILE A 70 -17.54 -43.17 -6.22
C ILE A 70 -16.24 -43.96 -6.05
N ALA A 71 -16.16 -44.84 -5.03
CA ALA A 71 -14.99 -45.70 -4.82
C ALA A 71 -14.70 -46.61 -6.03
N LYS A 72 -15.74 -47.23 -6.62
CA LYS A 72 -15.61 -48.05 -7.84
C LYS A 72 -15.10 -47.25 -9.03
N ALA A 73 -15.59 -46.01 -9.21
CA ALA A 73 -15.12 -45.11 -10.26
C ALA A 73 -13.64 -44.71 -10.07
N ILE A 74 -13.23 -44.39 -8.84
CA ILE A 74 -11.84 -44.09 -8.47
C ILE A 74 -10.93 -45.28 -8.76
N ASP A 75 -11.31 -46.48 -8.32
CA ASP A 75 -10.54 -47.70 -8.57
C ASP A 75 -10.42 -48.01 -10.06
N ALA A 76 -11.49 -47.83 -10.83
CA ALA A 76 -11.46 -48.01 -12.28
C ALA A 76 -10.54 -46.98 -12.96
N CYS A 77 -10.63 -45.72 -12.55
CA CYS A 77 -9.77 -44.63 -13.04
C CYS A 77 -8.29 -44.92 -12.77
N ASN A 78 -7.95 -45.29 -11.54
CA ASN A 78 -6.58 -45.64 -11.16
C ASN A 78 -6.05 -46.86 -11.95
N LYS A 79 -6.83 -47.95 -12.03
CA LYS A 79 -6.46 -49.16 -12.80
C LYS A 79 -6.24 -48.87 -14.28
N ALA A 80 -6.91 -47.86 -14.84
CA ALA A 80 -6.75 -47.44 -16.23
C ALA A 80 -5.54 -46.50 -16.48
N GLY A 81 -4.73 -46.25 -15.44
CA GLY A 81 -3.56 -45.37 -15.49
C GLY A 81 -3.86 -43.90 -15.16
N GLY A 82 -5.05 -43.61 -14.62
CA GLY A 82 -5.49 -42.27 -14.26
C GLY A 82 -6.44 -41.63 -15.27
N GLY A 83 -7.01 -40.50 -14.87
CA GLY A 83 -8.07 -39.80 -15.60
C GLY A 83 -8.96 -38.97 -14.67
N ARG A 84 -10.19 -38.70 -15.12
CA ARG A 84 -11.18 -37.90 -14.38
C ARG A 84 -12.31 -38.77 -13.87
N VAL A 85 -12.54 -38.78 -12.56
CA VAL A 85 -13.79 -39.30 -11.97
C VAL A 85 -14.80 -38.15 -12.00
N VAL A 86 -15.82 -38.27 -12.86
CA VAL A 86 -16.74 -37.17 -13.16
C VAL A 86 -17.97 -37.29 -12.26
N VAL A 87 -18.20 -36.25 -11.45
CA VAL A 87 -19.43 -36.04 -10.67
C VAL A 87 -20.30 -35.05 -11.45
N PRO A 88 -21.39 -35.51 -12.10
CA PRO A 88 -22.23 -34.66 -12.92
C PRO A 88 -23.14 -33.75 -12.08
N GLU A 89 -23.84 -32.84 -12.74
CA GLU A 89 -24.76 -31.91 -12.08
C GLU A 89 -25.81 -32.63 -11.21
N GLY A 90 -26.07 -32.09 -10.02
CA GLY A 90 -26.98 -32.68 -9.05
C GLY A 90 -26.36 -32.90 -7.68
N GLU A 91 -27.17 -33.39 -6.77
CA GLU A 91 -26.78 -33.65 -5.39
C GLU A 91 -26.55 -35.15 -5.16
N TRP A 92 -25.39 -35.47 -4.59
CA TRP A 92 -24.86 -36.83 -4.42
C TRP A 92 -24.48 -37.04 -2.95
N LEU A 93 -25.33 -37.74 -2.20
CA LEU A 93 -25.03 -38.10 -0.82
C LEU A 93 -23.91 -39.15 -0.79
N THR A 94 -22.92 -38.97 0.09
CA THR A 94 -21.79 -39.88 0.22
C THR A 94 -21.20 -39.82 1.64
N GLY A 95 -20.61 -40.91 2.10
CA GLY A 95 -19.61 -40.92 3.17
C GLY A 95 -18.25 -40.45 2.64
N PRO A 96 -17.12 -40.89 3.23
CA PRO A 96 -15.80 -40.41 2.85
C PRO A 96 -15.37 -40.88 1.46
N ILE A 97 -14.61 -40.03 0.76
CA ILE A 97 -13.99 -40.32 -0.53
C ILE A 97 -12.49 -40.56 -0.31
N HIS A 98 -12.02 -41.78 -0.62
CA HIS A 98 -10.60 -42.15 -0.52
C HIS A 98 -9.96 -42.17 -1.90
N PHE A 99 -8.94 -41.34 -2.09
CA PHE A 99 -8.22 -41.20 -3.35
C PHE A 99 -7.27 -42.35 -3.63
N ARG A 100 -6.91 -42.46 -4.92
CA ARG A 100 -5.78 -43.23 -5.44
C ARG A 100 -4.94 -42.32 -6.32
N SER A 101 -3.67 -42.66 -6.53
CA SER A 101 -2.79 -41.89 -7.42
C SER A 101 -3.36 -41.74 -8.84
N ASN A 102 -3.03 -40.62 -9.50
CA ASN A 102 -3.43 -40.29 -10.87
C ASN A 102 -4.94 -40.03 -11.08
N VAL A 103 -5.69 -39.79 -10.01
CA VAL A 103 -7.13 -39.51 -10.07
C VAL A 103 -7.39 -38.00 -9.93
N ASN A 104 -8.17 -37.46 -10.86
CA ASN A 104 -8.79 -36.14 -10.77
C ASN A 104 -10.30 -36.30 -10.48
N LEU A 105 -10.75 -35.90 -9.30
CA LEU A 105 -12.18 -35.79 -8.99
C LEU A 105 -12.72 -34.51 -9.63
N TYR A 106 -13.47 -34.64 -10.71
CA TYR A 106 -13.99 -33.53 -11.49
C TYR A 106 -15.46 -33.26 -11.14
N LEU A 107 -15.73 -32.13 -10.46
CA LEU A 107 -17.06 -31.68 -10.08
C LEU A 107 -17.59 -30.73 -11.15
N THR A 108 -18.56 -31.18 -11.94
CA THR A 108 -19.18 -30.30 -12.95
C THR A 108 -19.87 -29.11 -12.27
N GLU A 109 -20.16 -28.06 -13.05
CA GLU A 109 -21.01 -26.98 -12.56
C GLU A 109 -22.33 -27.53 -12.02
N ASN A 110 -22.79 -27.00 -10.88
CA ASN A 110 -23.97 -27.46 -10.14
C ASN A 110 -23.91 -28.91 -9.59
N ALA A 111 -22.76 -29.58 -9.61
CA ALA A 111 -22.55 -30.80 -8.83
C ALA A 111 -22.38 -30.45 -7.35
N ILE A 112 -23.03 -31.18 -6.46
CA ILE A 112 -22.93 -31.05 -5.00
C ILE A 112 -22.62 -32.43 -4.43
N LEU A 113 -21.41 -32.60 -3.89
CA LEU A 113 -21.09 -33.74 -3.02
C LEU A 113 -21.56 -33.39 -1.60
N ARG A 114 -22.63 -34.05 -1.16
CA ARG A 114 -23.21 -33.86 0.17
C ARG A 114 -22.69 -34.97 1.08
N PHE A 115 -21.86 -34.61 2.06
CA PHE A 115 -21.26 -35.61 2.95
C PHE A 115 -22.18 -35.89 4.14
N THR A 116 -22.38 -37.15 4.50
CA THR A 116 -23.24 -37.54 5.62
C THR A 116 -22.72 -36.97 6.95
N GLY A 117 -23.64 -36.63 7.85
CA GLY A 117 -23.30 -36.23 9.23
C GLY A 117 -23.13 -37.41 10.18
N ASN A 118 -23.14 -38.66 9.70
CA ASN A 118 -23.08 -39.85 10.54
C ASN A 118 -21.62 -40.29 10.77
N PRO A 119 -21.09 -40.21 12.01
CA PRO A 119 -19.69 -40.52 12.27
C PRO A 119 -19.28 -41.98 11.97
N SER A 120 -20.24 -42.91 11.98
CA SER A 120 -19.94 -44.32 11.69
C SER A 120 -19.56 -44.58 10.23
N ASP A 121 -19.97 -43.71 9.29
CA ASP A 121 -19.59 -43.81 7.88
C ASP A 121 -18.10 -43.47 7.66
N TYR A 122 -17.48 -42.81 8.63
CA TYR A 122 -16.07 -42.40 8.62
C TYR A 122 -15.15 -43.38 9.37
N LEU A 123 -15.65 -44.58 9.67
CA LEU A 123 -14.89 -45.69 10.21
C LEU A 123 -14.66 -46.76 9.12
N PRO A 124 -13.57 -47.55 9.19
CA PRO A 124 -12.56 -47.61 10.25
C PRO A 124 -11.67 -46.36 10.31
N ALA A 125 -11.03 -46.17 11.47
CA ALA A 125 -10.12 -45.05 11.67
C ALA A 125 -8.93 -45.10 10.71
N VAL A 126 -8.46 -43.93 10.27
CA VAL A 126 -7.33 -43.77 9.34
C VAL A 126 -6.23 -42.92 9.96
N MET A 127 -5.01 -43.05 9.45
CA MET A 127 -3.88 -42.25 9.90
C MET A 127 -4.07 -40.78 9.51
N THR A 128 -4.06 -39.90 10.51
CA THR A 128 -4.31 -38.47 10.36
C THR A 128 -3.49 -37.67 11.39
N SER A 129 -3.56 -36.35 11.32
CA SER A 129 -3.02 -35.43 12.34
C SER A 129 -4.17 -34.60 12.88
N TRP A 130 -4.28 -34.45 14.21
CA TRP A 130 -5.32 -33.64 14.85
C TRP A 130 -4.69 -32.58 15.76
N GLU A 131 -4.92 -31.30 15.45
CA GLU A 131 -4.24 -30.14 16.07
C GLU A 131 -2.70 -30.31 16.19
N GLY A 132 -2.09 -30.90 15.17
CA GLY A 132 -0.64 -31.08 15.03
C GLY A 132 -0.04 -32.31 15.72
N MET A 133 -0.84 -33.33 16.03
CA MET A 133 -0.40 -34.60 16.62
C MET A 133 -0.92 -35.78 15.79
N GLU A 134 -0.03 -36.69 15.38
CA GLU A 134 -0.41 -37.88 14.61
C GLU A 134 -1.25 -38.85 15.44
N CYS A 135 -2.32 -39.39 14.85
CA CYS A 135 -3.19 -40.38 15.46
C CYS A 135 -3.97 -41.20 14.41
N TYR A 136 -4.75 -42.17 14.88
CA TYR A 136 -5.82 -42.79 14.09
C TYR A 136 -7.17 -42.24 14.54
N ASN A 137 -7.90 -41.62 13.63
CA ASN A 137 -9.21 -41.01 13.92
C ASN A 137 -10.19 -41.23 12.75
N TYR A 138 -11.42 -40.71 12.86
CA TYR A 138 -12.40 -40.71 11.77
C TYR A 138 -11.77 -40.23 10.45
N SER A 139 -12.12 -40.90 9.36
CA SER A 139 -11.69 -40.50 8.02
C SER A 139 -12.02 -39.03 7.75
N PRO A 140 -11.08 -38.24 7.22
CA PRO A 140 -11.41 -37.02 6.50
C PRO A 140 -12.46 -37.30 5.42
N LEU A 141 -13.33 -36.32 5.14
CA LEU A 141 -14.42 -36.47 4.17
C LEU A 141 -13.88 -36.72 2.76
N VAL A 142 -12.77 -36.06 2.42
CA VAL A 142 -11.97 -36.31 1.23
C VAL A 142 -10.54 -36.58 1.66
N TYR A 143 -10.09 -37.83 1.47
CA TYR A 143 -8.85 -38.34 2.04
C TYR A 143 -7.92 -38.92 0.98
N ALA A 144 -6.63 -38.63 1.10
CA ALA A 144 -5.57 -39.30 0.36
C ALA A 144 -4.39 -39.59 1.29
N PHE A 145 -3.81 -40.78 1.19
CA PHE A 145 -2.62 -41.18 1.93
C PHE A 145 -1.59 -41.75 0.96
N GLU A 146 -0.38 -41.20 0.96
CA GLU A 146 0.75 -41.65 0.12
C GLU A 146 0.39 -41.75 -1.39
N CYS A 147 -0.41 -40.80 -1.87
CA CYS A 147 -0.82 -40.72 -3.28
C CYS A 147 0.03 -39.72 -4.06
N GLU A 148 0.11 -39.91 -5.38
CA GLU A 148 0.73 -38.95 -6.29
C GLU A 148 -0.22 -38.55 -7.42
N ASN A 149 -0.09 -37.31 -7.91
CA ASN A 149 -0.86 -36.78 -9.02
C ASN A 149 -2.38 -36.86 -8.74
N ILE A 150 -2.81 -36.25 -7.64
CA ILE A 150 -4.23 -36.20 -7.23
C ILE A 150 -4.80 -34.81 -7.41
N ALA A 151 -6.05 -34.74 -7.87
CA ALA A 151 -6.71 -33.46 -8.09
C ALA A 151 -8.18 -33.45 -7.70
N ILE A 152 -8.66 -32.28 -7.30
CA ILE A 152 -10.08 -31.93 -7.27
C ILE A 152 -10.25 -30.71 -8.16
N THR A 153 -11.04 -30.84 -9.22
CA THR A 153 -11.20 -29.77 -10.21
C THR A 153 -12.66 -29.53 -10.59
N GLY A 154 -12.97 -28.38 -11.18
CA GLY A 154 -14.29 -28.05 -11.70
C GLY A 154 -15.07 -27.09 -10.80
N LYS A 155 -16.31 -26.75 -11.18
CA LYS A 155 -17.07 -25.64 -10.57
C LYS A 155 -18.13 -26.06 -9.54
N GLY A 156 -18.20 -27.35 -9.25
CA GLY A 156 -19.12 -27.92 -8.27
C GLY A 156 -18.74 -27.58 -6.82
N MET A 157 -19.41 -28.24 -5.88
CA MET A 157 -19.37 -27.89 -4.46
C MET A 157 -19.19 -29.12 -3.57
N LEU A 158 -18.36 -28.97 -2.54
CA LEU A 158 -18.31 -29.86 -1.38
C LEU A 158 -19.16 -29.25 -0.26
N SER A 159 -20.12 -30.01 0.27
CA SER A 159 -21.11 -29.52 1.23
C SER A 159 -21.41 -30.57 2.31
N PRO A 160 -20.66 -30.60 3.43
CA PRO A 160 -20.94 -31.51 4.54
C PRO A 160 -22.25 -31.20 5.29
N GLU A 161 -22.94 -32.24 5.75
CA GLU A 161 -23.97 -32.10 6.79
C GLU A 161 -23.31 -31.78 8.13
N MET A 162 -23.75 -30.72 8.80
CA MET A 162 -23.02 -30.14 9.94
C MET A 162 -23.63 -30.40 11.32
N ASP A 163 -24.86 -30.92 11.42
CA ASP A 163 -25.58 -30.95 12.71
C ASP A 163 -24.85 -31.77 13.78
N THR A 164 -24.37 -32.97 13.44
CA THR A 164 -23.56 -33.79 14.34
C THR A 164 -22.25 -33.10 14.72
N TRP A 165 -21.52 -32.56 13.73
CA TRP A 165 -20.21 -31.95 13.97
C TRP A 165 -20.32 -30.69 14.83
N LYS A 166 -21.38 -29.90 14.66
CA LYS A 166 -21.71 -28.76 15.52
C LYS A 166 -21.94 -29.18 16.98
N SER A 167 -22.57 -30.33 17.21
CA SER A 167 -22.72 -30.87 18.57
C SER A 167 -21.38 -31.22 19.23
N TRP A 168 -20.34 -31.50 18.43
CA TRP A 168 -18.98 -31.80 18.89
C TRP A 168 -18.09 -30.56 19.02
N PHE A 169 -18.63 -29.35 18.86
CA PHE A 169 -17.91 -28.11 19.18
C PHE A 169 -17.77 -27.93 20.70
N ALA A 170 -18.74 -28.48 21.46
CA ALA A 170 -18.70 -28.51 22.90
C ALA A 170 -17.52 -29.36 23.40
N ARG A 171 -17.01 -29.01 24.58
CA ARG A 171 -15.84 -29.65 25.19
C ARG A 171 -16.21 -30.37 26.50
N PRO A 172 -17.06 -31.41 26.45
CA PRO A 172 -17.42 -32.19 27.63
C PRO A 172 -16.20 -32.97 28.16
N GLU A 173 -16.29 -33.44 29.40
CA GLU A 173 -15.21 -34.16 30.09
C GLU A 173 -14.60 -35.29 29.24
N ALA A 174 -15.43 -36.14 28.62
CA ALA A 174 -14.93 -37.25 27.79
C ALA A 174 -14.06 -36.79 26.61
N HIS A 175 -14.42 -35.68 25.96
CA HIS A 175 -13.61 -35.08 24.89
C HIS A 175 -12.31 -34.50 25.46
N MET A 176 -12.39 -33.81 26.60
CA MET A 176 -11.21 -33.23 27.26
C MET A 176 -10.20 -34.30 27.70
N GLU A 177 -10.68 -35.45 28.18
CA GLU A 177 -9.81 -36.61 28.50
C GLU A 177 -9.19 -37.20 27.24
N ALA A 178 -9.92 -37.30 26.12
CA ALA A 178 -9.36 -37.74 24.84
C ALA A 178 -8.23 -36.80 24.35
N LEU A 179 -8.39 -35.48 24.51
CA LEU A 179 -7.34 -34.50 24.20
C LEU A 179 -6.09 -34.71 25.07
N LYS A 180 -6.25 -34.91 26.39
CA LYS A 180 -5.15 -35.21 27.31
C LYS A 180 -4.44 -36.50 26.94
N GLN A 181 -5.20 -37.54 26.61
CA GLN A 181 -4.68 -38.85 26.23
C GLN A 181 -3.84 -38.75 24.95
N LEU A 182 -4.37 -38.13 23.89
CA LEU A 182 -3.64 -37.93 22.64
C LEU A 182 -2.36 -37.12 22.88
N TYR A 183 -2.46 -36.00 23.61
CA TYR A 183 -1.31 -35.18 23.93
C TYR A 183 -0.24 -35.93 24.71
N THR A 184 -0.63 -36.72 25.70
CA THR A 184 0.28 -37.54 26.52
C THR A 184 1.00 -38.57 25.66
N MET A 185 0.24 -39.34 24.86
CA MET A 185 0.79 -40.35 23.95
C MET A 185 1.78 -39.72 22.95
N ALA A 186 1.39 -38.61 22.33
CA ALA A 186 2.22 -37.87 21.38
C ALA A 186 3.48 -37.25 22.05
N SER A 187 3.37 -36.83 23.30
CA SER A 187 4.47 -36.23 24.08
C SER A 187 5.39 -37.25 24.75
N THR A 188 5.07 -38.55 24.66
CA THR A 188 5.86 -39.64 25.26
C THR A 188 6.24 -40.73 24.26
N ASP A 189 6.18 -40.40 22.97
CA ASP A 189 6.59 -41.27 21.84
C ASP A 189 5.85 -42.61 21.76
N VAL A 190 4.60 -42.68 22.27
CA VAL A 190 3.74 -43.84 22.04
C VAL A 190 3.53 -44.01 20.53
N PRO A 191 3.68 -45.21 19.96
CA PRO A 191 3.51 -45.45 18.52
C PRO A 191 2.16 -44.94 17.99
N VAL A 192 2.14 -44.42 16.76
CA VAL A 192 0.95 -43.73 16.20
C VAL A 192 -0.23 -44.70 16.06
N GLU A 193 0.05 -45.95 15.68
CA GLU A 193 -0.90 -47.06 15.57
C GLU A 193 -1.64 -47.37 16.88
N GLU A 194 -1.07 -47.02 18.04
CA GLU A 194 -1.72 -47.19 19.35
C GLU A 194 -2.63 -46.01 19.72
N ARG A 195 -2.54 -44.89 19.00
CA ARG A 195 -3.28 -43.64 19.27
C ARG A 195 -4.67 -43.67 18.62
N GLN A 196 -5.52 -44.58 19.08
CA GLN A 196 -6.87 -44.80 18.54
C GLN A 196 -7.88 -43.82 19.13
N MET A 197 -8.23 -42.77 18.38
CA MET A 197 -9.03 -41.64 18.87
C MET A 197 -10.50 -41.69 18.46
N ALA A 198 -10.88 -42.46 17.45
CA ALA A 198 -12.28 -42.60 17.01
C ALA A 198 -13.06 -43.62 17.87
N VAL A 199 -13.02 -43.46 19.19
CA VAL A 199 -13.60 -44.41 20.16
C VAL A 199 -14.64 -43.69 21.03
N GLY A 200 -15.81 -44.31 21.18
CA GLY A 200 -16.84 -43.85 22.12
C GLY A 200 -17.19 -42.36 21.97
N LYS A 201 -16.99 -41.59 23.05
CA LYS A 201 -17.33 -40.16 23.13
C LYS A 201 -16.11 -39.23 22.98
N ASN A 202 -15.02 -39.71 22.40
CA ASN A 202 -13.83 -38.91 22.17
C ASN A 202 -14.14 -37.70 21.27
N HIS A 203 -14.95 -37.91 20.23
CA HIS A 203 -15.54 -36.85 19.40
C HIS A 203 -14.52 -35.86 18.80
N LEU A 204 -13.33 -36.34 18.40
CA LEU A 204 -12.38 -35.53 17.62
C LEU A 204 -12.91 -35.43 16.17
N ARG A 205 -13.36 -34.24 15.77
CA ARG A 205 -13.98 -34.00 14.45
C ARG A 205 -13.00 -34.31 13.29
N PRO A 206 -13.45 -34.91 12.18
CA PRO A 206 -12.63 -35.14 11.00
C PRO A 206 -12.40 -33.85 10.19
N HIS A 207 -11.36 -33.84 9.36
CA HIS A 207 -11.09 -32.76 8.40
C HIS A 207 -12.06 -32.86 7.21
N LEU A 208 -12.31 -31.76 6.49
CA LEU A 208 -13.03 -31.85 5.21
C LEU A 208 -12.13 -32.47 4.14
N ILE A 209 -11.09 -31.76 3.68
CA ILE A 209 -10.05 -32.31 2.81
C ILE A 209 -8.79 -32.54 3.63
N GLN A 210 -8.22 -33.75 3.57
CA GLN A 210 -6.86 -33.99 4.04
C GLN A 210 -6.09 -34.87 3.06
N PHE A 211 -4.99 -34.33 2.55
CA PHE A 211 -4.01 -35.09 1.79
C PHE A 211 -2.76 -35.25 2.65
N ASN A 212 -2.41 -36.51 2.91
CA ASN A 212 -1.38 -36.91 3.84
C ASN A 212 -0.25 -37.61 3.05
N ARG A 213 0.98 -37.10 3.15
CA ARG A 213 2.17 -37.64 2.45
C ARG A 213 2.01 -37.73 0.92
N CYS A 214 1.27 -36.80 0.33
CA CYS A 214 0.97 -36.81 -1.10
C CYS A 214 1.96 -35.97 -1.93
N LYS A 215 2.00 -36.22 -3.25
CA LYS A 215 2.84 -35.47 -4.19
C LYS A 215 2.06 -34.98 -5.41
N ASN A 216 2.43 -33.80 -5.91
CA ASN A 216 1.82 -33.17 -7.09
C ASN A 216 0.29 -33.04 -6.96
N VAL A 217 -0.16 -32.25 -5.98
CA VAL A 217 -1.57 -31.99 -5.70
C VAL A 217 -2.12 -30.84 -6.56
N LEU A 218 -3.35 -30.96 -7.05
CA LEU A 218 -4.08 -29.85 -7.68
C LEU A 218 -5.49 -29.67 -7.09
N LEU A 219 -5.79 -28.49 -6.56
CA LEU A 219 -7.13 -28.06 -6.18
C LEU A 219 -7.50 -26.87 -7.07
N ASP A 220 -8.57 -26.98 -7.88
CA ASP A 220 -8.87 -25.95 -8.90
C ASP A 220 -10.37 -25.72 -9.12
N GLY A 221 -10.85 -24.52 -8.81
CA GLY A 221 -12.12 -23.98 -9.30
C GLY A 221 -13.39 -24.31 -8.48
N PHE A 222 -13.31 -25.22 -7.52
CA PHE A 222 -14.50 -25.71 -6.80
C PHE A 222 -14.85 -24.85 -5.58
N LYS A 223 -16.06 -25.09 -5.05
CA LYS A 223 -16.59 -24.39 -3.88
C LYS A 223 -16.59 -25.30 -2.66
N ILE A 224 -16.37 -24.72 -1.49
CA ILE A 224 -16.59 -25.36 -0.20
C ILE A 224 -17.62 -24.55 0.59
N ARG A 225 -18.60 -25.24 1.18
CA ARG A 225 -19.61 -24.65 2.08
C ARG A 225 -19.68 -25.43 3.37
N GLU A 226 -19.15 -24.82 4.43
CA GLU A 226 -18.93 -25.40 5.76
C GLU A 226 -17.85 -26.49 5.81
N SER A 227 -17.33 -26.75 7.01
CA SER A 227 -16.37 -27.81 7.28
C SER A 227 -16.52 -28.32 8.72
N PRO A 228 -16.43 -29.64 8.98
CA PRO A 228 -16.49 -30.17 10.34
C PRO A 228 -15.35 -29.67 11.26
N PHE A 229 -14.16 -29.43 10.68
CA PHE A 229 -12.93 -29.00 11.37
C PHE A 229 -12.07 -28.18 10.38
N TRP A 230 -10.75 -28.35 10.34
CA TRP A 230 -9.90 -27.77 9.29
C TRP A 230 -10.38 -28.14 7.88
N THR A 231 -10.42 -27.13 7.01
CA THR A 231 -11.14 -27.19 5.73
C THR A 231 -10.32 -27.86 4.63
N ILE A 232 -9.10 -27.36 4.39
CA ILE A 232 -8.16 -27.93 3.44
C ILE A 232 -6.84 -28.17 4.17
N HIS A 233 -6.51 -29.41 4.49
CA HIS A 233 -5.30 -29.75 5.24
C HIS A 233 -4.31 -30.54 4.40
N MET A 234 -3.25 -29.86 3.95
CA MET A 234 -2.13 -30.49 3.25
C MET A 234 -1.08 -30.87 4.28
N TYR A 235 -1.02 -32.15 4.61
CA TYR A 235 -0.15 -32.69 5.63
C TYR A 235 1.01 -33.47 5.01
N MET A 236 2.24 -33.03 5.24
CA MET A 236 3.46 -33.67 4.73
C MET A 236 3.47 -33.86 3.20
N CYS A 237 2.86 -32.92 2.46
CA CYS A 237 2.81 -32.97 1.00
C CYS A 237 4.05 -32.32 0.36
N ASP A 238 4.40 -32.75 -0.87
CA ASP A 238 5.47 -32.14 -1.66
C ASP A 238 5.01 -31.84 -3.08
N GLY A 239 4.93 -30.55 -3.41
CA GLY A 239 4.48 -30.07 -4.70
C GLY A 239 2.95 -29.99 -4.78
N GLY A 240 2.41 -28.79 -4.91
CA GLY A 240 0.99 -28.64 -5.19
C GLY A 240 0.53 -27.22 -5.48
N ILE A 241 -0.70 -27.14 -5.97
CA ILE A 241 -1.35 -25.90 -6.37
C ILE A 241 -2.78 -25.91 -5.84
N ALA A 242 -3.18 -24.84 -5.17
CA ALA A 242 -4.58 -24.52 -4.89
C ALA A 242 -4.92 -23.22 -5.60
N ARG A 243 -5.85 -23.26 -6.55
CA ARG A 243 -6.23 -22.08 -7.32
C ARG A 243 -7.73 -21.94 -7.54
N ASN A 244 -8.18 -20.70 -7.73
CA ASN A 244 -9.56 -20.39 -8.13
C ASN A 244 -10.64 -20.98 -7.19
N LEU A 245 -10.31 -21.21 -5.93
CA LEU A 245 -11.23 -21.79 -4.94
C LEU A 245 -12.15 -20.71 -4.36
N ASP A 246 -13.37 -21.10 -4.01
CA ASP A 246 -14.32 -20.29 -3.25
C ASP A 246 -14.68 -21.05 -1.97
N VAL A 247 -14.01 -20.71 -0.88
CA VAL A 247 -14.07 -21.42 0.41
C VAL A 247 -14.83 -20.58 1.41
N LYS A 248 -15.94 -21.13 1.95
CA LYS A 248 -16.71 -20.51 3.02
C LYS A 248 -17.03 -21.49 4.12
N ALA A 249 -16.65 -21.20 5.37
CA ALA A 249 -16.96 -22.06 6.52
C ALA A 249 -16.91 -21.26 7.84
N HIS A 250 -17.99 -21.28 8.62
CA HIS A 250 -18.19 -20.43 9.82
C HIS A 250 -18.44 -21.23 11.11
N GLY A 251 -17.90 -22.44 11.19
CA GLY A 251 -17.88 -23.28 12.39
C GLY A 251 -16.62 -23.10 13.25
N HIS A 252 -16.48 -23.95 14.27
CA HIS A 252 -15.30 -23.98 15.13
C HIS A 252 -14.09 -24.56 14.39
N ASN A 253 -12.93 -23.88 14.45
CA ASN A 253 -11.68 -24.31 13.82
C ASN A 253 -11.80 -24.46 12.29
N ASN A 254 -12.54 -23.56 11.65
CA ASN A 254 -12.66 -23.52 10.20
C ASN A 254 -11.63 -22.55 9.64
N ASP A 255 -10.37 -23.01 9.66
CA ASP A 255 -9.31 -22.38 8.88
C ASP A 255 -9.57 -22.64 7.38
N GLY A 256 -9.16 -21.74 6.49
CA GLY A 256 -9.39 -21.88 5.05
C GLY A 256 -8.50 -22.95 4.40
N ILE A 257 -7.19 -22.83 4.58
CA ILE A 257 -6.19 -23.83 4.19
C ILE A 257 -5.03 -23.90 5.19
N ASP A 258 -4.77 -25.12 5.66
CA ASP A 258 -3.70 -25.49 6.58
C ASP A 258 -2.60 -26.24 5.83
N LEU A 259 -1.43 -25.63 5.71
CA LEU A 259 -0.23 -26.30 5.22
C LEU A 259 0.62 -26.74 6.41
N GLU A 260 0.69 -28.05 6.64
CA GLU A 260 1.38 -28.62 7.78
C GLU A 260 2.48 -29.62 7.37
N MET A 261 3.73 -29.31 7.69
CA MET A 261 4.93 -30.02 7.23
C MET A 261 5.02 -30.18 5.70
N THR A 262 4.38 -29.28 4.96
CA THR A 262 4.23 -29.33 3.49
C THR A 262 5.29 -28.46 2.81
N ARG A 263 5.70 -28.83 1.59
CA ARG A 263 6.71 -28.07 0.84
C ARG A 263 6.33 -27.83 -0.62
N ASN A 264 6.87 -26.74 -1.19
CA ASN A 264 6.76 -26.39 -2.61
C ASN A 264 5.29 -26.22 -3.06
N PHE A 265 4.57 -25.26 -2.48
CA PHE A 265 3.13 -25.09 -2.71
C PHE A 265 2.79 -23.67 -3.16
N LEU A 266 1.86 -23.55 -4.12
CA LEU A 266 1.31 -22.29 -4.61
C LEU A 266 -0.19 -22.20 -4.28
N ILE A 267 -0.60 -21.09 -3.69
CA ILE A 267 -2.00 -20.73 -3.47
C ILE A 267 -2.27 -19.45 -4.28
N GLU A 268 -3.18 -19.47 -5.25
CA GLU A 268 -3.46 -18.29 -6.08
C GLU A 268 -4.93 -18.11 -6.46
N ASP A 269 -5.39 -16.88 -6.62
CA ASP A 269 -6.73 -16.56 -7.14
C ASP A 269 -7.90 -17.17 -6.33
N CYS A 270 -7.68 -17.47 -5.05
CA CYS A 270 -8.69 -18.02 -4.14
C CYS A 270 -9.44 -16.92 -3.38
N THR A 271 -10.69 -17.21 -3.02
CA THR A 271 -11.52 -16.42 -2.10
C THR A 271 -11.76 -17.20 -0.82
N PHE A 272 -11.48 -16.57 0.33
CA PHE A 272 -11.70 -17.15 1.66
C PHE A 272 -12.69 -16.29 2.48
N ASP A 273 -13.69 -16.96 3.05
CA ASP A 273 -14.69 -16.41 3.98
C ASP A 273 -14.81 -17.36 5.20
N GLN A 274 -14.00 -17.11 6.25
CA GLN A 274 -13.75 -18.07 7.32
C GLN A 274 -14.23 -17.59 8.70
N GLY A 275 -14.60 -18.54 9.55
CA GLY A 275 -14.83 -18.32 10.98
C GLY A 275 -13.55 -18.27 11.83
N ASP A 276 -12.40 -18.68 11.27
CA ASP A 276 -11.08 -18.62 11.91
C ASP A 276 -10.02 -18.03 10.95
N ASP A 277 -8.80 -18.57 10.85
CA ASP A 277 -7.74 -18.01 10.00
C ASP A 277 -7.91 -18.44 8.53
N ALA A 278 -7.55 -17.59 7.56
CA ALA A 278 -7.74 -17.94 6.16
C ALA A 278 -6.65 -18.86 5.60
N VAL A 279 -5.39 -18.42 5.63
CA VAL A 279 -4.23 -19.25 5.25
C VAL A 279 -3.35 -19.43 6.48
N VAL A 280 -3.10 -20.68 6.84
CA VAL A 280 -2.34 -21.03 8.04
C VAL A 280 -1.19 -21.96 7.72
N ILE A 281 -0.01 -21.59 8.20
CA ILE A 281 1.21 -22.37 8.06
C ILE A 281 1.55 -23.01 9.41
N LYS A 282 1.61 -24.34 9.44
CA LYS A 282 1.83 -25.16 10.64
C LYS A 282 2.95 -26.16 10.38
N ALA A 283 3.45 -26.80 11.43
CA ALA A 283 4.45 -27.86 11.39
C ALA A 283 4.35 -28.73 12.66
N GLY A 284 3.14 -29.12 13.06
CA GLY A 284 2.91 -29.99 14.20
C GLY A 284 3.23 -29.40 15.58
N ARG A 285 2.97 -30.20 16.61
CA ARG A 285 2.97 -29.79 18.02
C ARG A 285 4.01 -30.54 18.84
N ASN A 286 4.91 -29.76 19.45
CA ASN A 286 5.87 -30.16 20.47
C ASN A 286 6.68 -31.40 20.05
N ARG A 287 6.83 -32.39 20.96
CA ARG A 287 7.65 -33.58 20.77
C ARG A 287 7.27 -34.42 19.56
N ASP A 288 5.98 -34.53 19.24
CA ASP A 288 5.54 -35.33 18.09
C ASP A 288 6.05 -34.75 16.77
N ALA A 289 6.10 -33.42 16.67
CA ALA A 289 6.70 -32.73 15.53
C ALA A 289 8.24 -32.77 15.56
N TRP A 290 8.87 -32.69 16.74
CA TRP A 290 10.33 -32.86 16.84
C TRP A 290 10.77 -34.25 16.38
N ARG A 291 9.97 -35.29 16.67
CA ARG A 291 10.17 -36.65 16.19
C ARG A 291 10.09 -36.73 14.66
N LEU A 292 9.11 -36.04 14.06
CA LEU A 292 8.92 -36.01 12.60
C LEU A 292 9.97 -35.17 11.88
N ASN A 293 10.46 -34.11 12.52
CA ASN A 293 11.55 -33.25 12.05
C ASN A 293 11.38 -32.76 10.58
N MET A 294 10.16 -32.34 10.25
CA MET A 294 9.82 -31.82 8.92
C MET A 294 9.25 -30.41 9.02
N PRO A 295 9.92 -29.40 8.43
CA PRO A 295 9.38 -28.04 8.38
C PRO A 295 8.32 -27.90 7.30
N THR A 296 7.50 -26.85 7.41
CA THR A 296 6.76 -26.32 6.26
C THR A 296 7.62 -25.28 5.57
N GLU A 297 7.85 -25.43 4.26
CA GLU A 297 8.78 -24.58 3.53
C GLU A 297 8.49 -24.36 2.06
N ASN A 298 8.90 -23.20 1.54
CA ASN A 298 8.76 -22.79 0.14
C ASN A 298 7.28 -22.74 -0.26
N ILE A 299 6.56 -21.82 0.39
CA ILE A 299 5.14 -21.58 0.16
C ILE A 299 4.97 -20.18 -0.43
N VAL A 300 4.18 -20.07 -1.50
CA VAL A 300 3.81 -18.78 -2.09
C VAL A 300 2.30 -18.66 -2.15
N ILE A 301 1.80 -17.50 -1.74
CA ILE A 301 0.39 -17.13 -1.75
C ILE A 301 0.24 -15.81 -2.51
N ARG A 302 -0.61 -15.74 -3.53
CA ARG A 302 -0.81 -14.52 -4.30
C ARG A 302 -2.21 -14.31 -4.84
N HIS A 303 -2.60 -13.07 -5.07
CA HIS A 303 -3.88 -12.73 -5.71
C HIS A 303 -5.11 -13.34 -5.00
N CYS A 304 -5.04 -13.51 -3.68
CA CYS A 304 -6.15 -14.03 -2.89
C CYS A 304 -6.98 -12.89 -2.28
N ASN A 305 -8.28 -13.14 -2.17
CA ASN A 305 -9.23 -12.24 -1.50
C ASN A 305 -9.71 -12.88 -0.19
N ILE A 306 -9.66 -12.12 0.90
CA ILE A 306 -10.19 -12.57 2.19
C ILE A 306 -11.33 -11.68 2.61
N LEU A 307 -12.53 -12.23 2.56
CA LEU A 307 -13.75 -11.51 2.88
C LEU A 307 -13.91 -11.37 4.39
N GLU A 308 -13.77 -12.47 5.14
CA GLU A 308 -13.90 -12.49 6.61
C GLU A 308 -12.95 -13.54 7.21
N GLY A 309 -12.45 -13.28 8.42
CA GLY A 309 -11.59 -14.20 9.16
C GLY A 309 -10.90 -13.58 10.37
N HIS A 310 -10.30 -14.40 11.22
CA HIS A 310 -9.42 -13.97 12.30
C HIS A 310 -8.11 -13.39 11.74
N THR A 311 -7.47 -14.10 10.81
CA THR A 311 -6.17 -13.70 10.25
C THR A 311 -6.08 -13.94 8.74
N LEU A 312 -5.44 -13.02 8.00
CA LEU A 312 -5.09 -13.23 6.57
C LEU A 312 -3.98 -14.29 6.44
N LEU A 313 -2.82 -14.05 7.07
CA LEU A 313 -1.73 -15.02 7.16
C LEU A 313 -1.41 -15.36 8.61
N GLY A 314 -1.73 -16.59 9.02
CA GLY A 314 -1.37 -17.14 10.31
C GLY A 314 -0.14 -18.05 10.23
N ILE A 315 0.83 -17.84 11.11
CA ILE A 315 1.94 -18.77 11.35
C ILE A 315 1.73 -19.40 12.73
N GLY A 316 1.45 -20.70 12.77
CA GLY A 316 1.26 -21.47 14.00
C GLY A 316 -0.19 -21.55 14.53
N SER A 317 -0.39 -21.90 15.81
CA SER A 317 0.65 -22.01 16.85
C SER A 317 1.49 -23.29 16.78
N GLU A 318 1.06 -24.29 16.02
CA GLU A 318 1.69 -25.61 15.86
C GLU A 318 2.86 -25.48 14.90
N ILE A 319 4.06 -25.16 15.40
CA ILE A 319 5.22 -24.82 14.54
C ILE A 319 6.46 -25.68 14.85
N SER A 320 6.28 -26.77 15.57
CA SER A 320 7.39 -27.47 16.23
C SER A 320 8.33 -28.22 15.28
N GLY A 321 7.95 -28.44 14.02
CA GLY A 321 8.82 -28.92 12.95
C GLY A 321 9.64 -27.81 12.27
N GLY A 322 9.31 -26.55 12.55
CA GLY A 322 9.91 -25.36 11.93
C GLY A 322 9.12 -24.84 10.73
N ILE A 323 9.19 -23.53 10.50
CA ILE A 323 8.57 -22.86 9.35
C ILE A 323 9.61 -21.95 8.70
N ARG A 324 9.75 -22.03 7.38
CA ARG A 324 10.64 -21.14 6.63
C ARG A 324 10.15 -20.81 5.23
N ASN A 325 10.61 -19.70 4.66
CA ASN A 325 10.42 -19.34 3.25
C ASN A 325 8.93 -19.36 2.85
N VAL A 326 8.18 -18.42 3.41
CA VAL A 326 6.76 -18.20 3.10
C VAL A 326 6.59 -16.79 2.55
N TYR A 327 5.96 -16.65 1.39
CA TYR A 327 5.74 -15.36 0.75
C TYR A 327 4.26 -15.17 0.40
N MET A 328 3.63 -14.15 0.97
CA MET A 328 2.30 -13.70 0.59
C MET A 328 2.38 -12.34 -0.09
N HIS A 329 1.84 -12.21 -1.31
CA HIS A 329 1.86 -10.94 -2.02
C HIS A 329 0.63 -10.66 -2.88
N ASP A 330 0.34 -9.38 -3.11
CA ASP A 330 -0.75 -8.92 -3.98
C ASP A 330 -2.11 -9.51 -3.58
N CYS A 331 -2.43 -9.50 -2.27
CA CYS A 331 -3.70 -9.96 -1.72
C CYS A 331 -4.52 -8.79 -1.15
N GLU A 332 -5.84 -8.93 -1.15
CA GLU A 332 -6.77 -7.91 -0.63
C GLU A 332 -7.67 -8.46 0.48
N VAL A 333 -7.90 -7.61 1.49
CA VAL A 333 -8.84 -7.87 2.60
C VAL A 333 -9.95 -6.81 2.55
N PRO A 334 -10.98 -6.99 1.71
CA PRO A 334 -11.99 -5.96 1.46
C PRO A 334 -12.92 -5.67 2.65
N GLN A 335 -13.06 -6.58 3.62
CA GLN A 335 -13.80 -6.29 4.85
C GLN A 335 -12.86 -6.14 6.06
N SER A 336 -13.06 -6.94 7.10
CA SER A 336 -12.28 -6.88 8.34
C SER A 336 -11.72 -8.24 8.68
N VAL A 337 -10.44 -8.27 9.03
CA VAL A 337 -9.82 -9.37 9.77
C VAL A 337 -9.36 -8.86 11.12
N ARG A 338 -9.27 -9.72 12.13
CA ARG A 338 -8.72 -9.28 13.43
C ARG A 338 -7.25 -8.92 13.29
N ARG A 339 -6.45 -9.77 12.67
CA ARG A 339 -5.00 -9.57 12.48
C ARG A 339 -4.67 -9.74 11.00
N LEU A 340 -3.88 -8.85 10.41
CA LEU A 340 -3.47 -9.04 9.03
C LEU A 340 -2.40 -10.15 8.95
N PHE A 341 -1.35 -10.01 9.75
CA PHE A 341 -0.25 -10.97 9.84
C PHE A 341 0.00 -11.37 11.30
N PHE A 342 -0.16 -12.65 11.62
CA PHE A 342 0.01 -13.15 12.99
C PHE A 342 0.97 -14.33 13.09
N VAL A 343 2.07 -14.14 13.83
CA VAL A 343 3.00 -15.23 14.21
C VAL A 343 2.76 -15.63 15.66
N LYS A 344 2.44 -16.92 15.86
CA LYS A 344 2.03 -17.49 17.15
C LYS A 344 2.97 -18.61 17.57
N THR A 345 3.49 -18.55 18.80
CA THR A 345 4.16 -19.69 19.43
C THR A 345 3.99 -19.65 20.96
N ASN A 346 4.54 -20.65 21.65
CA ASN A 346 4.71 -20.64 23.10
C ASN A 346 5.96 -21.43 23.50
N HIS A 347 6.29 -21.35 24.80
CA HIS A 347 7.48 -21.99 25.38
C HIS A 347 7.52 -23.52 25.29
N ARG A 348 6.47 -24.19 24.80
CA ARG A 348 6.45 -25.65 24.57
C ARG A 348 6.90 -26.05 23.16
N ARG A 349 6.93 -25.12 22.19
CA ARG A 349 7.04 -25.45 20.76
C ARG A 349 8.45 -25.75 20.27
N GLY A 350 9.44 -24.98 20.69
CA GLY A 350 10.80 -25.03 20.15
C GLY A 350 10.87 -24.70 18.65
N ALA A 351 11.87 -25.27 17.98
CA ALA A 351 12.17 -25.07 16.56
C ALA A 351 12.34 -23.59 16.15
N PHE A 352 11.87 -23.21 14.96
CA PHE A 352 12.12 -21.90 14.36
C PHE A 352 10.98 -21.40 13.47
N VAL A 353 10.89 -20.08 13.31
CA VAL A 353 10.15 -19.37 12.25
C VAL A 353 11.13 -18.41 11.60
N GLU A 354 11.39 -18.57 10.30
CA GLU A 354 12.36 -17.70 9.61
C GLU A 354 11.98 -17.39 8.16
N ASN A 355 12.39 -16.22 7.66
CA ASN A 355 12.16 -15.79 6.27
C ASN A 355 10.66 -15.81 5.87
N ILE A 356 9.85 -15.03 6.57
CA ILE A 356 8.42 -14.87 6.30
C ILE A 356 8.16 -13.48 5.73
N TYR A 357 7.55 -13.42 4.55
CA TYR A 357 7.38 -12.21 3.77
C TYR A 357 5.90 -11.95 3.50
N MET A 358 5.45 -10.72 3.77
CA MET A 358 4.15 -10.20 3.36
C MET A 358 4.37 -8.88 2.61
N GLU A 359 3.94 -8.82 1.35
CA GLU A 359 4.18 -7.66 0.47
C GLU A 359 2.92 -7.26 -0.32
N ASN A 360 2.76 -5.97 -0.65
CA ASN A 360 1.68 -5.46 -1.51
C ASN A 360 0.27 -5.85 -1.01
N ILE A 361 -0.07 -5.48 0.22
CA ILE A 361 -1.38 -5.81 0.82
C ILE A 361 -2.25 -4.56 0.97
N LYS A 362 -3.53 -4.68 0.62
CA LYS A 362 -4.54 -3.67 0.92
C LYS A 362 -5.59 -4.24 1.86
N THR A 363 -5.90 -3.51 2.92
CA THR A 363 -6.87 -3.96 3.93
C THR A 363 -7.75 -2.83 4.45
N GLY A 364 -8.99 -3.18 4.80
CA GLY A 364 -9.93 -2.29 5.48
C GLY A 364 -9.52 -2.01 6.94
N HIS A 365 -10.30 -2.52 7.89
CA HIS A 365 -10.01 -2.38 9.32
C HIS A 365 -9.38 -3.66 9.88
N VAL A 366 -8.34 -3.51 10.72
CA VAL A 366 -7.73 -4.62 11.49
C VAL A 366 -7.44 -4.22 12.94
N GLN A 367 -7.42 -5.17 13.87
CA GLN A 367 -6.93 -4.87 15.23
C GLN A 367 -5.41 -4.69 15.23
N ARG A 368 -4.69 -5.51 14.47
CA ARG A 368 -3.22 -5.43 14.30
C ARG A 368 -2.85 -5.66 12.84
N VAL A 369 -1.96 -4.82 12.28
CA VAL A 369 -1.34 -5.09 10.98
C VAL A 369 -0.31 -6.22 11.13
N LEU A 370 0.56 -6.13 12.12
CA LEU A 370 1.49 -7.22 12.47
C LEU A 370 1.43 -7.53 13.96
N GLU A 371 1.26 -8.81 14.30
CA GLU A 371 1.45 -9.29 15.67
C GLU A 371 2.41 -10.49 15.69
N ILE A 372 3.35 -10.46 16.62
CA ILE A 372 4.14 -11.64 17.01
C ILE A 372 3.89 -11.88 18.49
N ASP A 373 3.35 -13.04 18.83
CA ASP A 373 3.10 -13.44 20.22
C ASP A 373 3.75 -14.79 20.52
N THR A 374 4.73 -14.77 21.42
CA THR A 374 5.50 -15.95 21.81
C THR A 374 5.02 -16.65 23.08
N ASP A 375 3.85 -16.29 23.65
CA ASP A 375 3.24 -16.99 24.79
C ASP A 375 1.76 -17.36 24.56
N VAL A 376 1.45 -17.78 23.35
CA VAL A 376 0.11 -18.19 22.93
C VAL A 376 -0.18 -19.63 23.37
N LEU A 377 -0.78 -19.79 24.56
CA LEU A 377 -1.00 -21.11 25.18
C LEU A 377 -2.50 -21.48 25.39
N TYR A 378 -3.44 -20.65 24.90
CA TYR A 378 -4.89 -20.84 24.84
C TYR A 378 -5.50 -21.96 25.72
N GLN A 379 -6.15 -22.94 25.09
CA GLN A 379 -6.91 -24.02 25.70
C GLN A 379 -6.06 -25.14 26.32
N TRP A 380 -4.79 -25.22 25.95
CA TRP A 380 -3.88 -26.30 26.32
C TRP A 380 -3.06 -25.97 27.59
N LYS A 381 -3.13 -24.73 28.08
CA LYS A 381 -2.34 -24.23 29.21
C LYS A 381 -2.50 -25.08 30.46
N ASP A 382 -3.75 -25.19 30.94
CA ASP A 382 -4.07 -25.87 32.20
C ASP A 382 -4.54 -27.31 31.98
N LEU A 383 -4.82 -27.71 30.74
CA LEU A 383 -5.35 -29.03 30.43
C LEU A 383 -4.28 -30.13 30.54
N VAL A 384 -3.05 -29.81 30.14
CA VAL A 384 -1.94 -30.75 30.02
C VAL A 384 -0.64 -30.10 30.53
N PRO A 385 0.32 -30.89 31.05
CA PRO A 385 1.57 -30.35 31.53
C PRO A 385 2.48 -29.87 30.39
N THR A 386 3.43 -29.02 30.75
CA THR A 386 4.62 -28.76 29.93
C THR A 386 5.62 -29.90 30.16
N TYR A 387 5.81 -30.78 29.16
CA TYR A 387 6.81 -31.86 29.25
C TYR A 387 8.24 -31.33 29.13
N GLU A 388 8.45 -30.37 28.24
CA GLU A 388 9.74 -29.73 28.01
C GLU A 388 9.49 -28.27 27.65
N GLU A 389 10.26 -27.37 28.27
CA GLU A 389 10.34 -25.98 27.86
C GLU A 389 11.41 -25.83 26.79
N ARG A 390 11.01 -25.34 25.62
CA ARG A 390 11.88 -25.09 24.48
C ARG A 390 11.38 -23.85 23.73
N ILE A 391 12.14 -22.76 23.79
CA ILE A 391 11.77 -21.48 23.16
C ILE A 391 12.01 -21.54 21.64
N THR A 392 11.06 -21.03 20.85
CA THR A 392 11.17 -20.95 19.39
C THR A 392 12.09 -19.80 18.99
N ARG A 393 13.01 -20.04 18.04
CA ARG A 393 13.75 -18.95 17.37
C ARG A 393 12.88 -18.26 16.32
N ILE A 394 12.72 -16.94 16.38
CA ILE A 394 12.03 -16.16 15.34
C ILE A 394 13.03 -15.18 14.72
N ASP A 395 13.29 -15.31 13.42
CA ASP A 395 14.33 -14.55 12.72
C ASP A 395 13.96 -14.26 11.25
N GLY A 396 13.81 -12.98 10.88
CA GLY A 396 13.54 -12.59 9.49
C GLY A 396 12.05 -12.55 9.18
N ILE A 397 11.37 -11.51 9.68
CA ILE A 397 9.96 -11.21 9.37
C ILE A 397 9.92 -9.91 8.57
N TYR A 398 9.31 -9.95 7.40
CA TYR A 398 9.32 -8.84 6.44
C TYR A 398 7.88 -8.45 6.11
N LEU A 399 7.51 -7.20 6.41
CA LEU A 399 6.24 -6.58 6.06
C LEU A 399 6.53 -5.38 5.15
N LYS A 400 6.05 -5.41 3.91
CA LYS A 400 6.37 -4.38 2.93
C LYS A 400 5.15 -3.91 2.14
N ASN A 401 5.07 -2.62 1.84
CA ASN A 401 4.03 -2.03 0.98
C ASN A 401 2.61 -2.44 1.40
N VAL A 402 2.22 -2.05 2.63
CA VAL A 402 0.90 -2.36 3.19
C VAL A 402 0.10 -1.08 3.39
N LEU A 403 -1.09 -1.06 2.79
CA LEU A 403 -2.07 0.01 2.94
C LEU A 403 -3.24 -0.48 3.78
N CYS A 404 -3.44 0.14 4.95
CA CYS A 404 -4.50 -0.20 5.88
C CYS A 404 -5.39 1.02 6.14
N ASN A 405 -6.71 0.91 5.94
CA ASN A 405 -7.60 2.05 6.15
C ASN A 405 -7.63 2.46 7.64
N SER A 406 -7.72 1.48 8.55
CA SER A 406 -7.62 1.76 9.99
C SER A 406 -7.13 0.55 10.78
N ALA A 407 -6.40 0.78 11.87
CA ALA A 407 -6.04 -0.26 12.80
C ALA A 407 -6.17 0.16 14.27
N ASP A 408 -6.41 -0.79 15.18
CA ASP A 408 -6.26 -0.47 16.61
C ASP A 408 -4.79 -0.23 16.94
N ALA A 409 -3.89 -1.07 16.41
CA ALA A 409 -2.47 -0.78 16.38
C ALA A 409 -1.79 -1.23 15.08
N VAL A 410 -0.70 -0.55 14.71
CA VAL A 410 0.08 -0.93 13.52
C VAL A 410 0.77 -2.25 13.80
N TYR A 411 1.63 -2.33 14.83
CA TYR A 411 2.25 -3.60 15.17
C TYR A 411 2.57 -3.82 16.65
N GLU A 412 2.56 -5.08 17.07
CA GLU A 412 2.84 -5.50 18.44
C GLU A 412 3.74 -6.73 18.46
N LEU A 413 4.97 -6.59 18.96
CA LEU A 413 5.97 -7.66 19.03
C LEU A 413 6.18 -8.06 20.49
N LYS A 414 5.77 -9.27 20.85
CA LYS A 414 5.88 -9.86 22.19
C LYS A 414 6.82 -11.05 22.13
N GLY A 415 8.12 -10.80 22.28
CA GLY A 415 9.15 -11.83 22.31
C GLY A 415 9.41 -12.41 23.70
N ASP A 416 10.16 -13.50 23.75
CA ASP A 416 10.63 -14.13 24.99
C ASP A 416 11.98 -13.51 25.41
N ALA A 417 12.14 -13.16 26.69
CA ALA A 417 13.37 -12.56 27.20
C ALA A 417 14.61 -13.46 27.07
N LYS A 418 14.44 -14.80 27.07
CA LYS A 418 15.52 -15.78 26.96
C LYS A 418 16.01 -15.93 25.51
N LEU A 419 15.15 -15.65 24.54
CA LEU A 419 15.47 -15.72 23.11
C LEU A 419 14.64 -14.67 22.35
N PRO A 420 15.12 -13.42 22.28
CA PRO A 420 14.42 -12.34 21.61
C PRO A 420 14.10 -12.63 20.14
N ILE A 421 13.04 -12.00 19.64
CA ILE A 421 12.73 -11.95 18.20
C ILE A 421 13.87 -11.21 17.48
N ARG A 422 14.28 -11.65 16.28
CA ARG A 422 15.34 -11.00 15.51
C ARG A 422 14.89 -10.60 14.11
N ASN A 423 15.50 -9.53 13.59
CA ASN A 423 15.41 -9.13 12.19
C ASN A 423 13.96 -8.97 11.69
N VAL A 424 13.30 -7.92 12.17
CA VAL A 424 11.95 -7.54 11.73
C VAL A 424 12.06 -6.29 10.86
N PHE A 425 11.60 -6.37 9.62
CA PHE A 425 11.66 -5.28 8.65
C PHE A 425 10.25 -4.84 8.29
N ILE A 426 9.95 -3.57 8.52
CA ILE A 426 8.64 -2.95 8.24
C ILE A 426 8.89 -1.77 7.31
N GLU A 427 8.55 -1.91 6.03
CA GLU A 427 8.85 -0.91 4.98
C GLU A 427 7.58 -0.50 4.22
N ASP A 428 7.41 0.80 3.96
CA ASP A 428 6.30 1.34 3.17
C ASP A 428 4.92 0.90 3.70
N VAL A 429 4.66 1.10 5.00
CA VAL A 429 3.38 0.76 5.65
C VAL A 429 2.62 2.04 5.97
N HIS A 430 1.38 2.17 5.49
CA HIS A 430 0.50 3.28 5.82
C HIS A 430 -0.77 2.80 6.51
N VAL A 431 -1.11 3.44 7.65
CA VAL A 431 -2.37 3.21 8.35
C VAL A 431 -3.15 4.53 8.48
N GLY A 432 -4.26 4.66 7.76
CA GLY A 432 -5.02 5.91 7.70
C GLY A 432 -5.52 6.40 9.06
N LYS A 433 -6.00 5.50 9.92
CA LYS A 433 -6.38 5.81 11.31
C LYS A 433 -5.86 4.77 12.29
N VAL A 434 -5.22 5.20 13.38
CA VAL A 434 -4.82 4.35 14.50
C VAL A 434 -5.70 4.65 15.71
N ASN A 435 -6.38 3.64 16.27
CA ASN A 435 -7.34 3.85 17.37
C ASN A 435 -6.68 3.79 18.77
N ASP A 436 -5.67 2.93 18.98
CA ASP A 436 -5.05 2.74 20.30
C ASP A 436 -3.59 3.21 20.34
N PHE A 437 -2.69 2.54 19.61
CA PHE A 437 -1.26 2.85 19.64
C PHE A 437 -0.56 2.44 18.34
N ILE A 438 0.51 3.12 17.96
CA ILE A 438 1.24 2.78 16.73
C ILE A 438 1.98 1.45 16.91
N LYS A 439 2.81 1.34 17.96
CA LYS A 439 3.67 0.17 18.17
C LYS A 439 3.92 -0.17 19.63
N LYS A 440 4.10 -1.46 19.91
CA LYS A 440 4.66 -2.00 21.17
C LYS A 440 5.68 -3.09 20.86
N ILE A 441 6.81 -3.04 21.55
CA ILE A 441 7.90 -3.99 21.36
C ILE A 441 8.42 -4.43 22.72
N SER A 442 8.42 -5.75 22.97
CA SER A 442 9.11 -6.39 24.07
C SER A 442 9.99 -7.53 23.54
N HIS A 443 11.26 -7.55 23.98
CA HIS A 443 12.23 -8.60 23.64
C HIS A 443 12.36 -8.87 22.13
N ALA A 444 12.67 -7.82 21.36
CA ALA A 444 13.02 -7.91 19.95
C ALA A 444 14.31 -7.13 19.65
N GLU A 445 15.15 -7.67 18.77
CA GLU A 445 16.43 -7.14 18.32
C GLU A 445 16.37 -6.86 16.80
N HIS A 446 17.03 -5.79 16.34
CA HIS A 446 17.11 -5.43 14.93
C HIS A 446 15.75 -5.21 14.24
N VAL A 447 14.84 -4.49 14.91
CA VAL A 447 13.60 -4.00 14.29
C VAL A 447 13.93 -2.75 13.45
N GLN A 448 13.68 -2.81 12.15
CA GLN A 448 13.95 -1.73 11.19
C GLN A 448 12.64 -1.25 10.58
N GLU A 449 12.38 0.05 10.70
CA GLU A 449 11.21 0.72 10.13
C GLU A 449 11.67 1.69 9.05
N ARG A 450 10.99 1.68 7.90
CA ARG A 450 11.21 2.67 6.83
C ARG A 450 9.86 3.07 6.23
N ASN A 451 9.57 4.36 6.18
CA ASN A 451 8.31 4.89 5.63
C ASN A 451 7.05 4.26 6.28
N VAL A 452 7.05 4.11 7.61
CA VAL A 452 5.86 3.71 8.37
C VAL A 452 5.10 4.98 8.77
N THR A 453 3.93 5.19 8.19
CA THR A 453 3.16 6.44 8.29
C THR A 453 1.75 6.18 8.79
N THR A 454 1.17 7.17 9.47
CA THR A 454 -0.20 7.09 10.00
C THR A 454 -0.92 8.42 9.86
N GLY A 455 -2.25 8.40 9.73
CA GLY A 455 -3.05 9.62 9.70
C GLY A 455 -3.39 10.08 8.28
N ASN A 456 -3.65 11.38 8.12
CA ASN A 456 -4.08 11.95 6.86
C ASN A 456 -2.97 11.84 5.80
N SER A 457 -3.29 11.20 4.68
CA SER A 457 -2.42 10.99 3.51
C SER A 457 -2.75 11.91 2.33
N LEU A 458 -3.70 12.85 2.52
CA LEU A 458 -4.24 13.64 1.42
C LEU A 458 -3.45 14.91 1.18
N VAL A 459 -2.91 15.05 -0.02
CA VAL A 459 -2.44 16.33 -0.57
C VAL A 459 -3.66 17.13 -1.05
N ARG A 460 -3.77 18.39 -0.62
CA ARG A 460 -4.94 19.25 -0.86
C ARG A 460 -4.55 20.49 -1.65
N ASN A 461 -4.70 20.43 -2.96
CA ASN A 461 -4.28 21.49 -3.87
C ASN A 461 -5.16 22.74 -3.80
N GLY A 462 -4.52 23.90 -3.87
CA GLY A 462 -5.20 25.19 -3.99
C GLY A 462 -5.90 25.69 -2.73
N ILE A 463 -5.59 25.13 -1.56
CA ILE A 463 -6.06 25.59 -0.25
C ILE A 463 -4.89 25.65 0.75
N PRO A 464 -4.98 26.43 1.84
CA PRO A 464 -3.94 26.47 2.86
C PRO A 464 -3.71 25.10 3.52
N TRP A 465 -2.45 24.81 3.83
CA TRP A 465 -2.05 23.68 4.68
C TRP A 465 -1.62 24.20 6.05
N PHE A 466 -1.69 23.34 7.07
CA PHE A 466 -1.33 23.71 8.43
C PHE A 466 -0.22 22.80 8.97
N ASP A 467 0.71 23.39 9.72
CA ASP A 467 1.79 22.68 10.39
C ASP A 467 1.33 22.06 11.73
N ASP A 468 2.24 21.35 12.39
CA ASP A 468 2.06 20.74 13.71
C ASP A 468 1.68 21.73 14.83
N ARG A 469 1.82 23.04 14.58
CA ARG A 469 1.45 24.12 15.50
C ARG A 469 0.14 24.81 15.09
N GLY A 470 -0.52 24.34 14.03
CA GLY A 470 -1.74 24.91 13.47
C GLY A 470 -1.52 26.19 12.65
N ASN A 471 -0.28 26.55 12.33
CA ASN A 471 0.02 27.71 11.48
C ASN A 471 0.03 27.31 10.01
N ILE A 472 -0.21 28.27 9.11
CA ILE A 472 -0.12 28.00 7.67
C ILE A 472 1.30 27.54 7.32
N VAL A 473 1.42 26.44 6.58
CA VAL A 473 2.69 26.05 5.95
C VAL A 473 3.02 27.11 4.92
N ASN A 474 4.08 27.87 5.16
CA ASN A 474 4.50 29.04 4.38
C ASN A 474 5.93 28.79 3.86
N ALA A 475 6.00 28.11 2.72
CA ALA A 475 7.22 27.72 2.05
C ALA A 475 6.99 27.73 0.54
N HIS A 476 7.07 28.91 -0.07
CA HIS A 476 6.78 29.11 -1.49
C HIS A 476 8.04 29.13 -2.36
N GLY A 477 7.92 29.00 -3.68
CA GLY A 477 9.11 28.93 -4.54
C GLY A 477 9.98 27.71 -4.22
N ALA A 478 9.35 26.63 -3.74
CA ALA A 478 9.98 25.63 -2.88
C ALA A 478 10.79 24.54 -3.61
N CYS A 479 11.48 23.71 -2.82
CA CYS A 479 11.88 22.35 -3.18
C CYS A 479 11.77 21.40 -1.98
N ILE A 480 11.86 20.11 -2.26
CA ILE A 480 11.93 19.07 -1.24
C ILE A 480 13.25 18.32 -1.35
N VAL A 481 13.90 18.09 -0.20
CA VAL A 481 15.09 17.25 -0.06
C VAL A 481 14.77 16.07 0.86
N GLU A 482 15.03 14.85 0.40
CA GLU A 482 14.92 13.63 1.23
C GLU A 482 16.26 13.38 1.93
N ASP A 483 16.28 13.29 3.26
CA ASP A 483 17.46 12.88 4.05
C ASP A 483 17.00 12.09 5.27
N GLY A 484 17.69 10.98 5.56
CA GLY A 484 17.39 10.16 6.74
C GLY A 484 15.97 9.58 6.80
N GLY A 485 15.31 9.36 5.66
CA GLY A 485 13.92 8.87 5.59
C GLY A 485 12.87 9.94 5.91
N ARG A 486 13.25 11.22 5.94
CA ARG A 486 12.35 12.37 6.08
C ARG A 486 12.46 13.28 4.87
N TYR A 487 11.39 14.03 4.62
CA TYR A 487 11.29 15.02 3.55
C TYR A 487 11.37 16.42 4.15
N TYR A 488 12.22 17.27 3.60
CA TYR A 488 12.42 18.65 4.06
C TYR A 488 11.99 19.63 2.96
N LEU A 489 10.91 20.37 3.23
CA LEU A 489 10.36 21.39 2.35
C LEU A 489 11.00 22.74 2.67
N PHE A 490 11.82 23.25 1.75
CA PHE A 490 12.44 24.57 1.82
C PHE A 490 11.68 25.54 0.93
N GLY A 491 11.39 26.73 1.43
CA GLY A 491 10.74 27.76 0.62
C GLY A 491 10.90 29.16 1.17
N GLU A 492 10.43 30.13 0.40
CA GLU A 492 10.19 31.50 0.84
C GLU A 492 9.17 31.48 1.98
N TRP A 493 9.60 31.95 3.15
CA TRP A 493 8.64 32.39 4.16
C TRP A 493 8.10 33.72 3.64
N LYS A 494 6.87 33.80 3.14
CA LYS A 494 6.31 35.06 2.62
C LYS A 494 5.74 35.93 3.72
N SER A 495 5.61 37.23 3.43
CA SER A 495 4.88 38.21 4.24
C SER A 495 3.68 38.76 3.46
N ASP A 496 2.62 39.12 4.16
CA ASP A 496 1.46 39.82 3.58
C ASP A 496 1.67 41.35 3.51
N GLU A 497 2.73 41.87 4.11
CA GLU A 497 3.00 43.31 4.21
C GLU A 497 3.81 43.84 3.02
N SER A 498 4.79 43.07 2.55
CA SER A 498 5.67 43.46 1.45
C SER A 498 6.29 42.25 0.77
N ASN A 499 6.86 42.45 -0.43
CA ASN A 499 7.65 41.44 -1.13
C ASN A 499 9.13 41.42 -0.69
N ALA A 500 9.50 42.16 0.35
CA ALA A 500 10.86 42.09 0.89
C ALA A 500 11.09 40.69 1.50
N PHE A 501 12.32 40.20 1.40
CA PHE A 501 12.77 38.93 1.96
C PHE A 501 12.59 38.93 3.47
N PRO A 502 11.75 38.05 4.05
CA PRO A 502 11.62 37.94 5.50
C PRO A 502 12.27 36.65 6.05
N GLY A 503 12.81 35.81 5.17
CA GLY A 503 13.51 34.56 5.48
C GLY A 503 13.16 33.41 4.54
N PHE A 504 13.97 32.35 4.59
CA PHE A 504 13.61 31.04 4.04
C PHE A 504 13.22 30.10 5.17
N SER A 505 12.07 29.44 5.04
CA SER A 505 11.55 28.45 5.98
C SER A 505 11.98 27.04 5.60
N CYS A 506 11.98 26.16 6.59
CA CYS A 506 12.10 24.72 6.42
C CYS A 506 11.02 24.02 7.25
N TYR A 507 10.32 23.08 6.61
CA TYR A 507 9.40 22.15 7.24
C TYR A 507 9.89 20.73 7.01
N SER A 508 9.55 19.78 7.88
CA SER A 508 9.84 18.36 7.68
C SER A 508 8.59 17.49 7.76
N SER A 509 8.56 16.36 7.06
CA SER A 509 7.54 15.32 7.21
C SER A 509 8.14 13.94 6.95
N ASP A 510 7.43 12.89 7.39
CA ASP A 510 7.71 11.48 7.04
C ASP A 510 6.84 10.97 5.88
N ASP A 511 5.88 11.77 5.42
CA ASP A 511 4.84 11.34 4.48
C ASP A 511 4.51 12.35 3.36
N LEU A 512 5.19 13.51 3.30
CA LEU A 512 4.95 14.63 2.37
C LEU A 512 3.60 15.36 2.56
N VAL A 513 2.87 15.09 3.64
CA VAL A 513 1.53 15.65 3.90
C VAL A 513 1.49 16.38 5.23
N ASN A 514 1.96 15.74 6.30
CA ASN A 514 1.89 16.25 7.67
C ASN A 514 3.18 16.99 8.01
N TRP A 515 3.19 18.30 7.77
CA TRP A 515 4.36 19.14 7.89
C TRP A 515 4.60 19.62 9.33
N LYS A 516 5.79 19.39 9.84
CA LYS A 516 6.31 19.99 11.07
C LYS A 516 7.16 21.21 10.71
N PHE A 517 6.95 22.34 11.37
CA PHE A 517 7.87 23.47 11.20
C PHE A 517 9.21 23.19 11.88
N GLU A 518 10.31 23.39 11.17
CA GLU A 518 11.65 23.26 11.75
C GLU A 518 12.26 24.62 12.09
N ASN A 519 12.53 25.48 11.10
CA ASN A 519 13.27 26.73 11.30
C ASN A 519 13.04 27.77 10.20
N VAL A 520 13.36 29.04 10.49
CA VAL A 520 13.80 30.01 9.48
C VAL A 520 15.27 29.75 9.23
N VAL A 521 15.51 28.83 8.31
CA VAL A 521 16.86 28.33 8.05
C VAL A 521 17.79 29.40 7.52
N LEU A 522 17.29 30.44 6.86
CA LEU A 522 18.06 31.64 6.54
C LEU A 522 17.24 32.89 6.81
N LYS A 523 17.65 33.67 7.81
CA LYS A 523 16.98 34.90 8.26
C LYS A 523 17.45 36.11 7.44
N VAL A 524 16.71 37.22 7.53
CA VAL A 524 17.14 38.51 6.98
C VAL A 524 18.51 38.87 7.54
N GLN A 525 19.44 39.26 6.66
CA GLN A 525 20.79 39.62 7.05
C GLN A 525 20.84 41.08 7.52
N PRO A 526 21.83 41.47 8.33
CA PRO A 526 22.00 42.88 8.71
C PRO A 526 22.28 43.81 7.52
N ASP A 527 22.96 43.30 6.49
CA ASP A 527 23.32 43.99 5.25
C ASP A 527 23.51 42.99 4.08
N GLY A 528 23.93 43.49 2.92
CA GLY A 528 24.26 42.64 1.76
C GLY A 528 23.07 42.24 0.88
N ILE A 529 23.25 41.18 0.08
CA ILE A 529 22.30 40.80 -0.99
C ILE A 529 20.94 40.32 -0.46
N LEU A 530 20.86 39.91 0.81
CA LEU A 530 19.64 39.50 1.53
C LEU A 530 19.46 40.33 2.82
N GLY A 531 19.94 41.57 2.81
CA GLY A 531 19.71 42.55 3.88
C GLY A 531 18.35 43.25 3.80
N PRO A 532 18.17 44.39 4.51
CA PRO A 532 16.97 45.21 4.39
C PRO A 532 16.70 45.67 2.95
N ASP A 533 15.42 45.80 2.58
CA ASP A 533 14.96 46.21 1.24
C ASP A 533 15.46 45.34 0.07
N ARG A 534 15.70 44.05 0.36
CA ARG A 534 16.05 43.03 -0.64
C ARG A 534 14.92 42.05 -0.85
N VAL A 535 14.90 41.43 -2.02
CA VAL A 535 14.07 40.29 -2.41
C VAL A 535 14.92 39.02 -2.30
N GLY A 536 14.31 37.92 -1.88
CA GLY A 536 14.96 36.62 -1.75
C GLY A 536 13.96 35.52 -2.13
N GLU A 537 14.26 34.80 -3.20
CA GLU A 537 13.29 33.94 -3.89
C GLU A 537 13.87 32.60 -4.31
N ARG A 538 12.96 31.64 -4.54
CA ARG A 538 13.20 30.33 -5.14
C ARG A 538 14.35 29.54 -4.53
N VAL A 539 14.46 29.57 -3.21
CA VAL A 539 15.47 28.80 -2.48
C VAL A 539 15.48 27.33 -2.92
N LYS A 540 16.69 26.78 -3.13
CA LYS A 540 16.91 25.35 -3.39
C LYS A 540 18.07 24.84 -2.57
N VAL A 541 17.94 23.63 -2.05
CA VAL A 541 18.98 22.98 -1.24
C VAL A 541 19.42 21.69 -1.89
N MET A 542 20.72 21.42 -1.88
CA MET A 542 21.29 20.12 -2.23
C MET A 542 22.34 19.71 -1.20
N LYS A 543 22.40 18.42 -0.88
CA LYS A 543 23.49 17.85 -0.08
C LYS A 543 24.70 17.63 -0.98
N CYS A 544 25.81 18.29 -0.67
CA CYS A 544 27.06 18.12 -1.42
C CYS A 544 27.64 16.72 -1.12
N PRO A 545 27.83 15.83 -2.12
CA PRO A 545 28.34 14.48 -1.86
C PRO A 545 29.77 14.47 -1.34
N LYS A 546 30.59 15.46 -1.72
CA LYS A 546 32.02 15.52 -1.35
C LYS A 546 32.25 16.00 0.08
N THR A 547 31.47 16.98 0.54
CA THR A 547 31.66 17.60 1.86
C THR A 547 30.66 17.09 2.89
N GLY A 548 29.51 16.57 2.46
CA GLY A 548 28.37 16.23 3.33
C GLY A 548 27.57 17.45 3.81
N GLU A 549 28.00 18.67 3.48
CA GLU A 549 27.30 19.91 3.83
C GLU A 549 26.07 20.13 2.94
N TYR A 550 25.09 20.86 3.47
CA TYR A 550 23.92 21.32 2.75
C TYR A 550 24.22 22.69 2.15
N VAL A 551 24.10 22.78 0.83
CA VAL A 551 24.32 24.02 0.08
C VAL A 551 22.97 24.53 -0.41
N MET A 552 22.65 25.75 0.01
CA MET A 552 21.45 26.48 -0.35
C MET A 552 21.79 27.53 -1.41
N LEU A 553 21.02 27.56 -2.50
CA LEU A 553 21.09 28.58 -3.54
C LEU A 553 19.77 29.35 -3.58
N MET A 554 19.83 30.64 -3.88
CA MET A 554 18.65 31.48 -4.02
C MET A 554 18.88 32.60 -5.04
N HIS A 555 17.80 33.16 -5.57
CA HIS A 555 17.83 34.46 -6.23
C HIS A 555 17.67 35.56 -5.18
N ALA A 556 18.53 36.57 -5.24
CA ALA A 556 18.49 37.75 -4.40
C ALA A 556 18.47 39.02 -5.27
N ASP A 557 17.67 40.01 -4.92
CA ASP A 557 17.47 41.22 -5.74
C ASP A 557 17.16 42.46 -4.90
N ASP A 558 17.09 43.63 -5.55
CA ASP A 558 16.44 44.80 -4.97
C ASP A 558 14.91 44.74 -5.18
N MET A 559 14.16 45.59 -4.47
CA MET A 559 12.69 45.67 -4.60
C MET A 559 12.21 46.04 -6.02
N GLY A 560 13.10 46.55 -6.88
CA GLY A 560 12.80 46.89 -8.26
C GLY A 560 13.13 45.78 -9.28
N TYR A 561 13.68 44.66 -8.82
CA TYR A 561 14.23 43.58 -9.64
C TYR A 561 15.30 44.04 -10.65
N LYS A 562 16.21 44.93 -10.23
CA LYS A 562 17.24 45.55 -11.08
C LYS A 562 18.68 45.24 -10.66
N ASP A 563 18.88 44.56 -9.54
CA ASP A 563 20.20 44.19 -9.03
C ASP A 563 20.24 42.71 -8.61
N PRO A 564 20.08 41.80 -9.60
CA PRO A 564 19.98 40.36 -9.35
C PRO A 564 21.32 39.73 -9.01
N TYR A 565 21.29 38.78 -8.08
CA TYR A 565 22.36 37.85 -7.75
C TYR A 565 21.80 36.46 -7.53
N ILE A 566 22.56 35.44 -7.91
CA ILE A 566 22.42 34.11 -7.31
C ILE A 566 23.29 34.08 -6.06
N GLY A 567 22.70 33.85 -4.90
CA GLY A 567 23.42 33.72 -3.64
C GLY A 567 23.70 32.26 -3.28
N VAL A 568 24.64 32.05 -2.35
CA VAL A 568 24.96 30.74 -1.79
C VAL A 568 25.07 30.82 -0.27
N ALA A 569 24.44 29.88 0.43
CA ALA A 569 24.53 29.70 1.87
C ALA A 569 24.82 28.22 2.20
N THR A 570 25.39 27.94 3.37
CA THR A 570 25.79 26.58 3.76
C THR A 570 25.39 26.25 5.18
N CYS A 571 25.08 24.98 5.44
CA CYS A 571 24.89 24.45 6.78
C CYS A 571 25.41 23.00 6.90
N LYS A 572 25.78 22.58 8.11
CA LYS A 572 26.21 21.19 8.39
C LYS A 572 25.03 20.24 8.60
N THR A 573 23.88 20.77 8.99
CA THR A 573 22.63 20.03 9.18
C THR A 573 21.58 20.57 8.21
N ILE A 574 20.62 19.73 7.82
CA ILE A 574 19.66 20.05 6.78
C ILE A 574 18.75 21.22 7.17
N ASP A 575 18.35 21.29 8.44
CA ASP A 575 17.38 22.20 9.05
C ASP A 575 18.02 23.23 10.00
N GLY A 576 19.35 23.34 10.00
CA GLY A 576 20.09 24.28 10.86
C GLY A 576 19.98 25.74 10.41
N ASP A 577 20.68 26.63 11.12
CA ASP A 577 20.86 28.01 10.68
C ASP A 577 21.94 28.05 9.58
N TYR A 578 21.53 28.40 8.35
CA TYR A 578 22.41 28.53 7.21
C TYR A 578 23.19 29.84 7.28
N GLU A 579 24.46 29.77 6.92
CA GLU A 579 25.34 30.93 6.85
C GLU A 579 25.46 31.42 5.41
N LEU A 580 24.98 32.64 5.13
CA LEU A 580 25.12 33.26 3.82
C LEU A 580 26.60 33.55 3.51
N GLN A 581 27.06 33.05 2.37
CA GLN A 581 28.45 33.22 1.91
C GLN A 581 28.59 34.35 0.86
N GLY A 582 27.47 34.95 0.43
CA GLY A 582 27.41 36.00 -0.57
C GLY A 582 27.02 35.48 -1.97
N PRO A 583 27.37 36.20 -3.05
CA PRO A 583 27.04 35.79 -4.40
C PRO A 583 27.79 34.53 -4.85
N LEU A 584 27.09 33.62 -5.52
CA LEU A 584 27.67 32.51 -6.25
C LEU A 584 28.50 33.06 -7.42
N LEU A 585 29.74 32.57 -7.56
CA LEU A 585 30.70 33.10 -8.52
C LEU A 585 30.86 32.17 -9.73
N TYR A 586 30.89 32.76 -10.93
CA TYR A 586 31.33 32.13 -12.17
C TYR A 586 32.49 32.94 -12.75
N GLN A 587 33.63 32.29 -12.98
CA GLN A 587 34.87 32.97 -13.43
C GLN A 587 35.24 34.18 -12.56
N GLY A 588 35.05 34.05 -11.23
CA GLY A 588 35.35 35.10 -10.25
C GLY A 588 34.36 36.27 -10.23
N LYS A 589 33.24 36.20 -10.96
CA LYS A 589 32.22 37.25 -11.01
C LYS A 589 30.87 36.74 -10.48
N PRO A 590 30.08 37.58 -9.80
CA PRO A 590 28.72 37.21 -9.39
C PRO A 590 27.83 36.80 -10.57
N VAL A 591 27.09 35.70 -10.41
CA VAL A 591 26.05 35.30 -11.36
C VAL A 591 24.85 36.24 -11.18
N LYS A 592 24.68 37.20 -12.10
CA LYS A 592 23.59 38.18 -12.08
C LYS A 592 22.40 37.73 -12.93
N ARG A 593 21.46 36.98 -12.33
CA ARG A 593 20.28 36.37 -12.95
C ARG A 593 19.13 36.29 -11.94
N TRP A 594 17.90 36.10 -12.42
CA TRP A 594 16.67 36.04 -11.63
C TRP A 594 16.31 34.58 -11.31
N ASP A 595 15.10 34.14 -11.69
CA ASP A 595 14.55 32.81 -11.48
C ASP A 595 15.58 31.69 -11.69
N MET A 596 15.70 30.86 -10.66
CA MET A 596 16.64 29.76 -10.61
C MET A 596 15.99 28.48 -10.10
N GLY A 597 16.64 27.36 -10.43
CA GLY A 597 16.36 26.03 -9.92
C GLY A 597 17.64 25.24 -9.74
N THR A 598 17.57 24.02 -9.20
CA THR A 598 18.72 23.13 -9.09
C THR A 598 18.38 21.74 -9.58
N PHE A 599 19.42 21.00 -9.95
CA PHE A 599 19.33 19.59 -10.25
C PHE A 599 20.60 18.89 -9.76
N GLN A 600 20.44 17.79 -9.04
CA GLN A 600 21.53 16.90 -8.67
C GLN A 600 21.38 15.61 -9.48
N ASP A 601 22.37 15.31 -10.33
CA ASP A 601 22.32 14.10 -11.15
C ASP A 601 22.75 12.87 -10.35
N THR A 602 22.50 11.70 -10.93
CA THR A 602 22.81 10.38 -10.34
C THR A 602 24.30 10.16 -10.07
N ASP A 603 25.20 10.91 -10.72
CA ASP A 603 26.64 10.87 -10.46
C ASP A 603 27.07 11.82 -9.31
N GLY A 604 26.12 12.50 -8.69
CA GLY A 604 26.34 13.43 -7.59
C GLY A 604 26.80 14.82 -8.03
N LYS A 605 26.80 15.16 -9.33
CA LYS A 605 27.06 16.53 -9.78
C LYS A 605 25.85 17.43 -9.57
N GLY A 606 26.12 18.65 -9.13
CA GLY A 606 25.13 19.69 -8.91
C GLY A 606 25.08 20.65 -10.08
N TYR A 607 23.87 21.08 -10.42
CA TYR A 607 23.61 22.02 -11.50
C TYR A 607 22.71 23.15 -11.00
N LEU A 608 23.05 24.37 -11.40
CA LEU A 608 22.21 25.56 -11.28
C LEU A 608 21.49 25.79 -12.61
N LEU A 609 20.17 25.86 -12.53
CA LEU A 609 19.28 26.09 -13.66
C LEU A 609 18.84 27.55 -13.62
N ILE A 610 18.86 28.24 -14.76
CA ILE A 610 18.53 29.67 -14.82
C ILE A 610 17.46 29.93 -15.89
N HIS A 611 16.58 30.90 -15.62
CA HIS A 611 15.65 31.44 -16.61
C HIS A 611 16.36 31.85 -17.91
N HIS A 612 15.66 31.81 -19.04
CA HIS A 612 16.23 32.00 -20.38
C HIS A 612 17.30 30.98 -20.80
N GLY A 613 17.48 29.88 -20.06
CA GLY A 613 18.09 28.67 -20.58
C GLY A 613 19.50 28.27 -20.11
N PRO A 614 20.35 29.12 -19.51
CA PRO A 614 21.66 28.66 -19.05
C PRO A 614 21.56 27.53 -18.01
N ILE A 615 22.40 26.51 -18.17
CA ILE A 615 22.62 25.46 -17.18
C ILE A 615 24.09 25.49 -16.80
N TYR A 616 24.34 25.71 -15.50
CA TYR A 616 25.68 25.79 -14.94
C TYR A 616 25.98 24.55 -14.11
N ARG A 617 27.13 23.91 -14.35
CA ARG A 617 27.66 22.89 -13.44
C ARG A 617 28.37 23.56 -12.27
N LEU A 618 28.04 23.12 -11.06
CA LEU A 618 28.68 23.58 -9.84
C LEU A 618 30.03 22.89 -9.63
N SER A 619 30.94 23.54 -8.89
CA SER A 619 32.17 22.92 -8.39
C SER A 619 31.87 21.71 -7.51
N ASP A 620 32.85 20.82 -7.29
CA ASP A 620 32.66 19.61 -6.47
C ASP A 620 32.15 19.87 -5.04
N ASP A 621 32.46 21.05 -4.48
CA ASP A 621 32.00 21.49 -3.16
C ASP A 621 30.66 22.26 -3.20
N TYR A 622 30.09 22.42 -4.39
CA TYR A 622 28.85 23.12 -4.71
C TYR A 622 28.85 24.65 -4.46
N ARG A 623 29.99 25.25 -4.13
CA ARG A 623 30.06 26.67 -3.67
C ARG A 623 30.43 27.67 -4.76
N SER A 624 30.68 27.21 -5.99
CA SER A 624 30.95 28.06 -7.14
C SER A 624 30.47 27.40 -8.44
N VAL A 625 30.45 28.16 -9.53
CA VAL A 625 30.17 27.63 -10.86
C VAL A 625 31.47 27.26 -11.55
N GLU A 626 31.56 26.01 -12.00
CA GLU A 626 32.70 25.50 -12.77
C GLU A 626 32.57 25.87 -14.25
N ALA A 627 31.41 25.60 -14.86
CA ALA A 627 31.19 25.79 -16.29
C ALA A 627 29.71 26.01 -16.62
N GLU A 628 29.44 26.81 -17.65
CA GLU A 628 28.16 26.77 -18.37
C GLU A 628 28.18 25.56 -19.31
N VAL A 629 27.33 24.55 -19.05
CA VAL A 629 27.38 23.25 -19.76
C VAL A 629 26.34 23.13 -20.86
N ALA A 630 25.28 23.94 -20.82
CA ALA A 630 24.24 23.97 -21.83
C ALA A 630 23.47 25.30 -21.82
N TYR A 631 22.80 25.56 -22.94
CA TYR A 631 21.87 26.66 -23.11
C TYR A 631 20.59 26.15 -23.79
N VAL A 632 19.45 26.25 -23.11
CA VAL A 632 18.14 25.82 -23.63
C VAL A 632 17.47 26.95 -24.41
N GLU A 633 17.54 26.90 -25.73
CA GLU A 633 16.93 27.92 -26.59
C GLU A 633 15.40 27.95 -26.45
N GLY A 634 14.83 29.16 -26.31
CA GLY A 634 13.38 29.35 -26.13
C GLY A 634 12.88 29.02 -24.72
N ALA A 635 13.77 28.91 -23.73
CA ALA A 635 13.44 28.75 -22.32
C ALA A 635 12.71 29.96 -21.72
N GLY A 636 11.83 29.67 -20.76
CA GLY A 636 11.08 30.66 -19.99
C GLY A 636 11.74 30.99 -18.64
N GLU A 637 10.95 31.16 -17.60
CA GLU A 637 11.38 31.33 -16.21
C GLU A 637 10.96 30.13 -15.33
N SER A 638 11.17 30.22 -14.02
CA SER A 638 10.87 29.15 -13.04
C SER A 638 11.40 27.75 -13.40
N PRO A 639 12.71 27.60 -13.72
CA PRO A 639 13.26 26.35 -14.20
C PRO A 639 13.18 25.22 -13.16
N ALA A 640 12.70 24.05 -13.58
CA ALA A 640 12.77 22.81 -12.80
C ALA A 640 13.23 21.65 -13.68
N MET A 641 14.11 20.79 -13.18
CA MET A 641 14.60 19.62 -13.92
C MET A 641 14.45 18.34 -13.12
N PHE A 642 14.11 17.26 -13.80
CA PHE A 642 14.23 15.90 -13.27
C PHE A 642 14.69 14.92 -14.36
N ARG A 643 15.02 13.70 -13.96
CA ARG A 643 15.40 12.61 -14.86
C ARG A 643 14.55 11.37 -14.58
N LYS A 644 14.05 10.73 -15.64
CA LYS A 644 13.37 9.41 -15.56
C LYS A 644 13.74 8.59 -16.78
N ASN A 645 14.03 7.30 -16.57
CA ASN A 645 14.34 6.33 -17.63
C ASN A 645 15.39 6.81 -18.65
N GLY A 646 16.45 7.49 -18.17
CA GLY A 646 17.54 7.99 -19.01
C GLY A 646 17.26 9.29 -19.77
N VAL A 647 16.08 9.89 -19.61
CA VAL A 647 15.70 11.17 -20.24
C VAL A 647 15.68 12.27 -19.18
N TYR A 648 16.24 13.43 -19.52
CA TYR A 648 16.16 14.66 -18.73
C TYR A 648 14.99 15.50 -19.21
N TYR A 649 14.22 16.04 -18.27
CA TYR A 649 13.08 16.92 -18.53
C TYR A 649 13.35 18.26 -17.87
N MET A 650 13.19 19.35 -18.63
CA MET A 650 13.35 20.72 -18.13
C MET A 650 12.04 21.48 -18.32
N LEU A 651 11.44 21.94 -17.23
CA LEU A 651 10.18 22.67 -17.19
C LEU A 651 10.44 24.17 -17.02
N TYR A 652 9.59 24.99 -17.63
CA TYR A 652 9.58 26.45 -17.50
C TYR A 652 8.15 27.00 -17.49
N SER A 653 7.95 28.13 -16.81
CA SER A 653 6.80 29.00 -17.06
C SER A 653 7.09 30.07 -18.11
N ASN A 654 6.04 30.65 -18.69
CA ASN A 654 6.15 31.93 -19.41
C ASN A 654 6.31 33.09 -18.42
N LEU A 655 6.65 34.28 -18.92
CA LEU A 655 6.87 35.51 -18.15
C LEU A 655 5.57 36.29 -17.96
N THR A 656 4.79 35.97 -16.92
CA THR A 656 3.53 36.66 -16.63
C THR A 656 3.49 37.22 -15.21
N SER A 657 4.65 37.52 -14.62
CA SER A 657 4.74 37.96 -13.22
C SER A 657 4.05 36.93 -12.29
N TRP A 658 3.27 37.37 -11.30
CA TRP A 658 2.51 36.48 -10.42
C TRP A 658 1.28 35.83 -11.08
N GLU A 659 0.93 36.24 -12.30
CA GLU A 659 -0.16 35.64 -13.07
C GLU A 659 0.27 34.28 -13.62
N LYS A 660 -0.66 33.32 -13.64
CA LYS A 660 -0.34 31.94 -14.03
C LYS A 660 -0.47 31.80 -15.53
N ASN A 661 0.26 30.84 -16.08
CA ASN A 661 0.27 30.55 -17.51
C ASN A 661 0.46 29.06 -17.78
N ASP A 662 0.22 28.65 -19.02
CA ASP A 662 0.48 27.27 -19.45
C ASP A 662 2.00 27.04 -19.54
N ASN A 663 2.55 26.35 -18.54
CA ASN A 663 3.97 26.01 -18.46
C ASN A 663 4.30 24.96 -19.52
N PHE A 664 5.56 24.93 -19.93
CA PHE A 664 6.05 24.08 -21.02
C PHE A 664 7.36 23.40 -20.64
N TYR A 665 7.75 22.39 -21.41
CA TYR A 665 8.95 21.63 -21.12
C TYR A 665 9.78 21.24 -22.36
N PHE A 666 11.01 20.84 -22.07
CA PHE A 666 11.98 20.30 -23.01
C PHE A 666 12.47 18.94 -22.53
N THR A 667 13.00 18.15 -23.45
CA THR A 667 13.67 16.89 -23.13
C THR A 667 15.05 16.81 -23.75
N ALA A 668 15.96 16.08 -23.10
CA ALA A 668 17.29 15.79 -23.62
C ALA A 668 17.79 14.41 -23.16
N PRO A 669 18.67 13.75 -23.93
CA PRO A 669 19.31 12.49 -23.52
C PRO A 669 20.45 12.68 -22.50
N LYS A 670 20.95 13.91 -22.36
CA LYS A 670 22.02 14.32 -21.43
C LYS A 670 21.90 15.83 -21.16
N ILE A 671 22.55 16.31 -20.10
CA ILE A 671 22.46 17.71 -19.66
C ILE A 671 22.97 18.69 -20.73
N GLU A 672 24.03 18.34 -21.46
CA GLU A 672 24.57 19.14 -22.56
C GLU A 672 23.63 19.24 -23.77
N GLY A 673 22.52 18.50 -23.76
CA GLY A 673 21.54 18.47 -24.84
C GLY A 673 21.80 17.37 -25.89
N PRO A 674 21.18 17.48 -27.09
CA PRO A 674 20.32 18.59 -27.52
C PRO A 674 19.01 18.64 -26.73
N TRP A 675 18.56 19.85 -26.38
CA TRP A 675 17.28 20.10 -25.72
C TRP A 675 16.18 20.35 -26.74
N MET A 676 15.14 19.52 -26.69
CA MET A 676 14.03 19.54 -27.65
C MET A 676 12.74 19.99 -26.97
N LYS A 677 12.13 21.07 -27.48
CA LYS A 677 10.85 21.59 -26.96
C LYS A 677 9.73 20.59 -27.22
N GLN A 678 8.97 20.26 -26.18
CA GLN A 678 7.86 19.29 -26.27
C GLN A 678 6.47 19.94 -26.16
N GLY A 679 6.40 21.20 -25.70
CA GLY A 679 5.14 21.91 -25.51
C GLY A 679 4.65 21.85 -24.07
N LEU A 680 3.32 21.83 -23.87
CA LEU A 680 2.69 21.87 -22.56
C LEU A 680 2.66 20.49 -21.90
N PHE A 681 2.70 20.45 -20.56
CA PHE A 681 2.49 19.21 -19.78
C PHE A 681 1.16 19.20 -19.00
N CYS A 682 0.40 20.30 -19.02
CA CYS A 682 -0.99 20.37 -18.54
C CYS A 682 -1.92 20.77 -19.70
N PRO A 683 -3.24 20.52 -19.61
CA PRO A 683 -4.20 20.98 -20.61
C PRO A 683 -4.14 22.50 -20.81
N ALA A 684 -4.16 22.93 -22.07
CA ALA A 684 -4.13 24.35 -22.44
C ALA A 684 -5.28 25.14 -21.81
N GLY A 685 -5.00 26.38 -21.41
CA GLY A 685 -5.97 27.28 -20.77
C GLY A 685 -6.24 26.97 -19.30
N LYS A 686 -5.66 25.91 -18.74
CA LYS A 686 -5.70 25.62 -17.30
C LYS A 686 -4.60 26.34 -16.53
N LEU A 687 -3.66 26.99 -17.21
CA LEU A 687 -2.58 27.78 -16.60
C LEU A 687 -1.77 26.92 -15.61
N THR A 688 -1.46 25.69 -16.04
CA THR A 688 -0.80 24.68 -15.20
C THR A 688 -1.60 24.42 -13.92
N TYR A 689 -2.92 24.29 -14.06
CA TYR A 689 -3.89 24.22 -12.98
C TYR A 689 -3.77 25.39 -11.99
N ASN A 690 -3.74 26.61 -12.54
CA ASN A 690 -3.55 27.87 -11.82
C ASN A 690 -2.34 27.79 -10.89
N SER A 691 -1.18 27.39 -11.43
CA SER A 691 0.09 27.38 -10.70
C SER A 691 1.28 27.79 -11.59
N GLN A 692 2.41 28.06 -10.96
CA GLN A 692 3.70 28.24 -11.62
C GLN A 692 4.66 27.16 -11.13
N SER A 693 5.38 26.52 -12.05
CA SER A 693 6.41 25.53 -11.74
C SER A 693 7.40 26.03 -10.68
N THR A 694 7.82 25.13 -9.80
CA THR A 694 8.83 25.45 -8.78
C THR A 694 9.84 24.32 -8.60
N PHE A 695 9.39 23.07 -8.67
CA PHE A 695 10.24 21.89 -8.55
C PHE A 695 9.54 20.63 -9.08
N VAL A 696 10.30 19.54 -9.24
CA VAL A 696 9.75 18.20 -9.48
C VAL A 696 10.43 17.23 -8.53
N PHE A 697 9.67 16.68 -7.57
CA PHE A 697 10.20 15.76 -6.56
C PHE A 697 10.08 14.29 -7.03
N PRO A 698 11.14 13.46 -6.92
CA PRO A 698 11.10 12.04 -7.28
C PRO A 698 10.40 11.20 -6.20
N LEU A 699 9.10 10.94 -6.36
CA LEU A 699 8.30 10.14 -5.43
C LEU A 699 8.52 8.62 -5.64
N LYS A 700 9.30 7.99 -4.75
CA LYS A 700 9.58 6.54 -4.81
C LYS A 700 8.34 5.70 -4.50
N ARG A 701 8.02 4.71 -5.34
CA ARG A 701 6.91 3.77 -5.16
C ARG A 701 7.36 2.36 -5.56
N GLY A 702 7.61 1.50 -4.56
CA GLY A 702 8.23 0.20 -4.79
C GLY A 702 9.56 0.35 -5.55
N ASN A 703 9.67 -0.30 -6.70
CA ASN A 703 10.86 -0.23 -7.57
C ASN A 703 10.81 0.88 -8.63
N ASP A 704 9.75 1.71 -8.67
CA ASP A 704 9.64 2.86 -9.59
C ASP A 704 9.72 4.20 -8.83
N THR A 705 9.91 5.28 -9.57
CA THR A 705 9.88 6.66 -9.09
C THR A 705 8.93 7.48 -9.95
N ILE A 706 7.85 7.96 -9.36
CA ILE A 706 6.87 8.83 -10.01
C ILE A 706 7.29 10.28 -9.81
N PRO A 707 7.52 11.08 -10.87
CA PRO A 707 7.80 12.50 -10.69
C PRO A 707 6.56 13.20 -10.14
N MET A 708 6.70 13.96 -9.06
CA MET A 708 5.66 14.79 -8.48
C MET A 708 5.94 16.24 -8.84
N PHE A 709 5.10 16.82 -9.70
CA PHE A 709 5.13 18.25 -9.99
C PHE A 709 4.86 19.03 -8.71
N MET A 710 5.60 20.11 -8.51
CA MET A 710 5.32 21.12 -7.50
C MET A 710 5.18 22.47 -8.19
N GLY A 711 4.07 23.15 -7.92
CA GLY A 711 3.86 24.53 -8.34
C GLY A 711 3.24 25.41 -7.26
N ASP A 712 3.54 26.70 -7.34
CA ASP A 712 3.00 27.74 -6.49
C ASP A 712 1.75 28.35 -7.14
N ARG A 713 0.64 28.36 -6.40
CA ARG A 713 -0.53 29.17 -6.69
C ARG A 713 -0.41 30.46 -5.88
N TRP A 714 0.40 31.38 -6.41
CA TRP A 714 0.66 32.69 -5.81
C TRP A 714 -0.62 33.49 -5.55
N SER A 715 -0.60 34.39 -4.58
CA SER A 715 -1.68 35.29 -4.21
C SER A 715 -1.09 36.66 -3.86
N TYR A 716 -0.77 37.47 -4.87
CA TYR A 716 -0.21 38.79 -4.62
C TYR A 716 -1.34 39.81 -4.31
N PRO A 717 -1.20 40.66 -3.27
CA PRO A 717 -0.03 40.81 -2.39
C PRO A 717 -0.03 39.93 -1.13
N HIS A 718 -1.16 39.33 -0.77
CA HIS A 718 -1.29 38.56 0.47
C HIS A 718 -0.85 37.10 0.27
N GLN A 719 0.46 36.92 0.22
CA GLN A 719 1.10 35.64 -0.08
C GLN A 719 1.12 34.72 1.15
N ALA A 720 1.45 35.26 2.32
CA ALA A 720 1.66 34.47 3.54
C ALA A 720 0.40 33.73 4.00
N SER A 721 -0.76 34.35 3.79
CA SER A 721 -2.05 33.79 4.20
C SER A 721 -2.82 33.07 3.10
N ALA A 722 -2.65 33.47 1.83
CA ALA A 722 -3.52 33.01 0.75
C ALA A 722 -2.79 32.40 -0.47
N ALA A 723 -1.46 32.44 -0.56
CA ALA A 723 -0.76 31.63 -1.55
C ALA A 723 -0.84 30.16 -1.16
N THR A 724 -0.98 29.29 -2.16
CA THR A 724 -1.22 27.85 -1.94
C THR A 724 -0.38 27.02 -2.90
N TYR A 725 -0.48 25.70 -2.77
CA TYR A 725 0.34 24.75 -3.52
C TYR A 725 -0.50 23.93 -4.50
N VAL A 726 0.10 23.55 -5.61
CA VAL A 726 -0.46 22.58 -6.56
C VAL A 726 0.60 21.50 -6.82
N TRP A 727 0.45 20.36 -6.16
CA TRP A 727 1.30 19.20 -6.32
C TRP A 727 0.52 18.06 -6.97
N MET A 728 1.11 17.43 -7.99
CA MET A 728 0.43 16.39 -8.78
C MET A 728 1.43 15.34 -9.28
N PRO A 729 1.10 14.04 -9.21
CA PRO A 729 1.91 13.02 -9.88
C PRO A 729 1.87 13.21 -11.39
N MET A 730 3.02 13.10 -12.03
CA MET A 730 3.18 13.28 -13.47
C MET A 730 3.23 11.91 -14.17
N GLN A 731 2.58 11.81 -15.33
CA GLN A 731 2.68 10.66 -16.22
C GLN A 731 3.84 10.87 -17.18
N VAL A 732 4.69 9.85 -17.31
CA VAL A 732 5.86 9.85 -18.21
C VAL A 732 5.81 8.66 -19.14
N ASP A 733 5.80 8.92 -20.45
CA ASP A 733 5.87 7.92 -21.51
C ASP A 733 6.89 8.36 -22.57
N GLY A 734 8.08 7.77 -22.54
CA GLY A 734 9.21 8.23 -23.36
C GLY A 734 9.47 9.72 -23.13
N THR A 735 9.45 10.54 -24.17
CA THR A 735 9.63 12.00 -24.03
C THR A 735 8.35 12.76 -23.65
N LYS A 736 7.20 12.10 -23.61
CA LYS A 736 5.92 12.72 -23.28
C LYS A 736 5.74 12.84 -21.77
N LEU A 737 5.48 14.06 -21.31
CA LEU A 737 5.14 14.40 -19.94
C LEU A 737 3.72 14.96 -19.89
N SER A 738 2.89 14.49 -18.95
CA SER A 738 1.54 15.03 -18.79
C SER A 738 0.97 14.91 -17.37
N ILE A 739 0.16 15.89 -16.98
CA ILE A 739 -0.81 15.83 -15.89
C ILE A 739 -2.18 16.08 -16.55
N PRO A 740 -2.92 15.02 -16.93
CA PRO A 740 -4.10 15.17 -17.77
C PRO A 740 -5.34 15.69 -17.02
N GLU A 741 -5.40 15.45 -15.71
CA GLU A 741 -6.53 15.77 -14.86
C GLU A 741 -6.06 16.54 -13.62
N TYR A 742 -6.89 17.50 -13.17
CA TYR A 742 -6.66 18.20 -11.91
C TYR A 742 -7.27 17.40 -10.77
N TRP A 743 -6.47 17.07 -9.76
CA TRP A 743 -6.97 16.49 -8.53
C TRP A 743 -6.88 17.53 -7.42
N GLN A 744 -8.02 18.06 -6.99
CA GLN A 744 -8.05 19.00 -5.88
C GLN A 744 -7.57 18.33 -4.59
N CYS A 745 -7.97 17.08 -4.35
CA CYS A 745 -7.44 16.26 -3.29
C CYS A 745 -7.01 14.92 -3.89
N TRP A 746 -5.87 14.41 -3.48
CA TRP A 746 -5.39 13.09 -3.88
C TRP A 746 -4.60 12.46 -2.74
N ASP A 747 -4.65 11.13 -2.67
CA ASP A 747 -3.95 10.35 -1.65
C ASP A 747 -2.55 10.01 -2.13
N ILE A 748 -1.54 10.35 -1.33
CA ILE A 748 -0.15 10.21 -1.73
C ILE A 748 0.28 8.75 -1.88
N HIS A 749 -0.29 7.82 -1.12
CA HIS A 749 0.08 6.41 -1.16
C HIS A 749 -0.56 5.68 -2.34
N THR A 750 -1.84 5.93 -2.60
CA THR A 750 -2.60 5.30 -3.70
C THR A 750 -2.39 5.97 -5.04
N LEU A 751 -1.96 7.24 -5.07
CA LEU A 751 -1.85 8.08 -6.27
C LEU A 751 -3.19 8.23 -7.00
N GLN A 752 -4.28 8.35 -6.26
CA GLN A 752 -5.63 8.50 -6.79
C GLN A 752 -6.29 9.77 -6.26
N SER A 753 -7.16 10.37 -7.09
CA SER A 753 -8.02 11.48 -6.67
C SER A 753 -8.98 11.04 -5.57
N VAL A 754 -9.23 11.91 -4.59
CA VAL A 754 -10.16 11.67 -3.49
C VAL A 754 -11.18 12.80 -3.43
N ASP A 755 -12.47 12.48 -3.39
CA ASP A 755 -13.50 13.45 -3.03
C ASP A 755 -13.62 13.54 -1.51
N ILE A 756 -12.90 14.49 -0.92
CA ILE A 756 -12.88 14.70 0.54
C ILE A 756 -14.24 15.13 1.12
N LEU A 757 -15.16 15.61 0.28
CA LEU A 757 -16.50 16.02 0.70
C LEU A 757 -17.50 14.86 0.66
N GLN A 758 -17.14 13.73 0.05
CA GLN A 758 -18.02 12.56 -0.03
C GLN A 758 -18.40 12.08 1.38
N GLY A 759 -19.71 12.01 1.63
CA GLY A 759 -20.28 11.62 2.92
C GLY A 759 -20.19 12.68 4.03
N LYS A 760 -19.67 13.88 3.74
CA LYS A 760 -19.69 15.02 4.68
C LYS A 760 -21.06 15.70 4.66
N GLU A 761 -21.44 16.27 5.79
CA GLU A 761 -22.73 16.93 5.90
C GLU A 761 -22.66 18.35 5.35
N GLU A 762 -23.46 18.61 4.33
CA GLU A 762 -23.67 19.95 3.78
C GLU A 762 -24.56 20.77 4.73
N ILE A 763 -24.12 21.97 5.06
CA ILE A 763 -24.92 22.92 5.82
C ILE A 763 -25.98 23.52 4.89
N ALA A 764 -27.25 23.42 5.30
CA ALA A 764 -28.34 23.90 4.48
C ALA A 764 -28.27 25.43 4.30
N PHE A 765 -28.60 25.90 3.10
CA PHE A 765 -28.62 27.33 2.76
C PHE A 765 -29.40 28.22 3.74
N LYS A 766 -30.48 27.70 4.33
CA LYS A 766 -31.32 28.41 5.30
C LYS A 766 -30.62 28.68 6.62
N ASP A 767 -29.56 27.93 6.93
CA ASP A 767 -28.78 28.02 8.16
C ASP A 767 -27.54 28.91 7.98
N MET A 768 -27.31 29.42 6.76
CA MET A 768 -26.32 30.45 6.47
C MET A 768 -26.94 31.82 6.65
N MET A 769 -26.38 32.64 7.53
CA MET A 769 -26.90 33.93 7.95
C MET A 769 -26.12 35.08 7.28
N PRO A 770 -26.56 35.57 6.11
CA PRO A 770 -25.92 36.69 5.42
C PRO A 770 -26.24 38.04 6.10
N SER A 771 -25.25 38.91 6.18
CA SER A 771 -25.46 40.33 6.46
C SER A 771 -25.98 41.07 5.21
N THR A 772 -26.41 42.32 5.39
CA THR A 772 -26.66 43.24 4.28
C THR A 772 -25.47 43.28 3.32
N GLY A 773 -25.73 43.14 2.01
CA GLY A 773 -24.71 43.14 0.95
C GLY A 773 -24.62 41.81 0.19
N TRP A 774 -24.92 40.69 0.86
CA TRP A 774 -24.99 39.37 0.22
C TRP A 774 -26.28 39.19 -0.55
N ARG A 775 -26.20 38.58 -1.73
CA ARG A 775 -27.34 38.24 -2.56
C ARG A 775 -27.28 36.78 -2.96
N ARG A 776 -28.44 36.19 -3.13
CA ARG A 776 -28.57 34.84 -3.69
C ARG A 776 -28.70 34.95 -5.20
N LYS A 777 -27.84 34.24 -5.93
CA LYS A 777 -27.89 34.14 -7.40
C LYS A 777 -27.59 32.70 -7.80
N ASP A 778 -28.47 32.10 -8.60
CA ASP A 778 -28.32 30.74 -9.12
C ASP A 778 -28.00 29.68 -8.05
N GLY A 779 -28.68 29.79 -6.90
CA GLY A 779 -28.48 28.87 -5.79
C GLY A 779 -27.19 29.07 -5.00
N ARG A 780 -26.48 30.21 -5.15
CA ARG A 780 -25.21 30.52 -4.49
C ARG A 780 -25.26 31.85 -3.76
N TRP A 781 -24.40 32.04 -2.76
CA TRP A 781 -24.24 33.33 -2.08
C TRP A 781 -23.12 34.12 -2.74
N THR A 782 -23.38 35.36 -3.12
CA THR A 782 -22.37 36.25 -3.71
C THR A 782 -22.42 37.63 -3.06
N SER A 783 -21.26 38.23 -2.85
CA SER A 783 -21.12 39.61 -2.41
C SER A 783 -19.79 40.21 -2.87
N ASN A 784 -19.79 41.49 -3.22
CA ASN A 784 -18.59 42.33 -3.33
C ASN A 784 -18.66 43.52 -2.36
N THR A 785 -19.60 43.50 -1.41
CA THR A 785 -19.77 44.58 -0.43
C THR A 785 -18.76 44.42 0.69
N LYS A 786 -17.76 45.31 0.75
CA LYS A 786 -16.75 45.31 1.81
C LYS A 786 -17.37 45.28 3.21
N GLY A 787 -16.86 44.39 4.06
CA GLY A 787 -17.30 44.19 5.45
C GLY A 787 -18.60 43.40 5.59
N SER A 788 -19.24 42.99 4.49
CA SER A 788 -20.40 42.08 4.58
C SER A 788 -19.94 40.67 4.96
N VAL A 789 -20.70 40.01 5.84
CA VAL A 789 -20.33 38.72 6.44
C VAL A 789 -21.42 37.68 6.17
N LEU A 790 -21.02 36.49 5.77
CA LEU A 790 -21.85 35.28 5.80
C LEU A 790 -21.45 34.47 7.05
N SER A 791 -22.39 34.30 7.99
CA SER A 791 -22.16 33.60 9.25
C SER A 791 -22.83 32.22 9.27
N VAL A 792 -22.14 31.22 9.81
CA VAL A 792 -22.64 29.83 9.87
C VAL A 792 -22.25 29.19 11.19
N ALA A 793 -23.24 28.77 11.98
CA ALA A 793 -23.00 27.94 13.15
C ALA A 793 -22.79 26.48 12.75
N PHE A 794 -21.80 25.81 13.34
CA PHE A 794 -21.58 24.39 13.12
C PHE A 794 -21.05 23.70 14.39
N LYS A 795 -21.29 22.39 14.46
CA LYS A 795 -20.67 21.51 15.45
C LYS A 795 -19.79 20.51 14.72
N GLY A 796 -18.53 20.41 15.10
CA GLY A 796 -17.57 19.54 14.44
C GLY A 796 -16.12 19.91 14.72
N THR A 797 -15.22 19.35 13.91
CA THR A 797 -13.77 19.53 14.03
C THR A 797 -13.20 20.47 12.98
N ALA A 798 -13.84 20.60 11.82
CA ALA A 798 -13.45 21.52 10.74
C ALA A 798 -14.64 21.84 9.83
N VAL A 799 -14.47 22.83 8.96
CA VAL A 799 -15.45 23.18 7.92
C VAL A 799 -14.74 23.43 6.58
N ALA A 800 -15.33 22.91 5.49
CA ALA A 800 -14.93 23.22 4.13
C ALA A 800 -15.86 24.28 3.53
N VAL A 801 -15.27 25.27 2.86
CA VAL A 801 -15.98 26.26 2.07
C VAL A 801 -15.71 26.01 0.59
N VAL A 802 -16.77 25.70 -0.16
CA VAL A 802 -16.74 25.53 -1.62
C VAL A 802 -17.23 26.81 -2.26
N GLY A 803 -16.52 27.29 -3.27
CA GLY A 803 -16.86 28.51 -3.98
C GLY A 803 -16.28 28.56 -5.37
N GLU A 804 -16.71 29.58 -6.12
CA GLU A 804 -16.18 29.89 -7.43
C GLU A 804 -15.11 30.97 -7.29
N SER A 805 -13.93 30.70 -7.85
CA SER A 805 -12.91 31.71 -8.10
C SER A 805 -12.98 32.15 -9.55
N ASP A 806 -12.83 33.45 -9.83
CA ASP A 806 -12.92 34.02 -11.18
C ASP A 806 -12.13 35.33 -11.32
N PRO A 807 -12.06 35.94 -12.53
CA PRO A 807 -11.31 37.17 -12.77
C PRO A 807 -11.87 38.42 -12.07
N HIS A 808 -13.06 38.33 -11.46
CA HIS A 808 -13.79 39.42 -10.83
C HIS A 808 -13.80 39.29 -9.29
N SER A 809 -13.14 38.27 -8.77
CA SER A 809 -13.16 37.95 -7.36
C SER A 809 -11.99 38.58 -6.60
N GLY A 810 -12.13 38.70 -5.29
CA GLY A 810 -11.10 39.27 -4.41
C GLY A 810 -10.85 38.40 -3.18
N TYR A 811 -10.36 39.02 -2.11
CA TYR A 811 -10.09 38.28 -0.87
C TYR A 811 -11.33 38.17 0.03
N ALA A 812 -11.54 36.98 0.58
CA ALA A 812 -12.39 36.76 1.74
C ALA A 812 -11.51 36.63 3.00
N LYS A 813 -11.98 37.15 4.13
CA LYS A 813 -11.43 36.81 5.45
C LYS A 813 -12.29 35.73 6.07
N VAL A 814 -11.72 34.55 6.25
CA VAL A 814 -12.40 33.38 6.81
C VAL A 814 -11.95 33.24 8.26
N SER A 815 -12.90 33.29 9.20
CA SER A 815 -12.61 33.20 10.63
C SER A 815 -13.50 32.18 11.34
N ILE A 816 -12.99 31.58 12.41
CA ILE A 816 -13.74 30.69 13.29
C ILE A 816 -13.77 31.29 14.69
N LEU A 817 -14.98 31.38 15.24
CA LEU A 817 -15.22 31.77 16.63
C LEU A 817 -15.63 30.56 17.45
N ASP A 818 -15.15 30.48 18.69
CA ASP A 818 -15.66 29.52 19.67
C ASP A 818 -16.96 29.99 20.34
N THR A 819 -17.47 29.21 21.30
CA THR A 819 -18.70 29.56 22.05
C THR A 819 -18.57 30.82 22.92
N LYS A 820 -17.34 31.24 23.27
CA LYS A 820 -17.06 32.49 23.98
C LYS A 820 -16.94 33.68 23.03
N LYS A 821 -17.01 33.44 21.72
CA LYS A 821 -16.80 34.38 20.62
C LYS A 821 -15.34 34.82 20.46
N ASP A 822 -14.41 34.06 21.02
CA ASP A 822 -12.99 34.25 20.80
C ASP A 822 -12.63 33.71 19.40
N THR A 823 -11.79 34.44 18.66
CA THR A 823 -11.32 34.00 17.35
C THR A 823 -10.25 32.94 17.51
N VAL A 824 -10.55 31.70 17.13
CA VAL A 824 -9.63 30.56 17.19
C VAL A 824 -8.89 30.31 15.88
N TYR A 825 -9.41 30.86 14.77
CA TYR A 825 -8.77 30.82 13.47
C TYR A 825 -9.15 32.06 12.65
N SER A 826 -8.22 32.60 11.87
CA SER A 826 -8.50 33.64 10.88
C SER A 826 -7.43 33.67 9.80
N SER A 827 -7.82 33.64 8.53
CA SER A 827 -6.92 33.85 7.39
C SER A 827 -7.61 34.58 6.24
N LEU A 828 -6.81 35.18 5.36
CA LEU A 828 -7.31 35.57 4.04
C LEU A 828 -7.36 34.33 3.14
N VAL A 829 -8.31 34.34 2.21
CA VAL A 829 -8.47 33.33 1.16
C VAL A 829 -8.68 34.10 -0.14
N ASP A 830 -7.86 33.81 -1.15
CA ASP A 830 -7.98 34.42 -2.46
C ASP A 830 -9.06 33.70 -3.29
N PHE A 831 -10.06 34.45 -3.76
CA PHE A 831 -11.04 33.95 -4.72
C PHE A 831 -10.71 34.40 -6.14
N TYR A 832 -9.61 35.11 -6.39
CA TYR A 832 -9.20 35.44 -7.75
C TYR A 832 -8.64 34.22 -8.49
N SER A 833 -9.10 34.03 -9.72
CA SER A 833 -8.42 33.19 -10.71
C SER A 833 -8.67 33.71 -12.12
N LYS A 834 -7.65 33.70 -12.98
CA LYS A 834 -7.77 34.21 -14.36
C LYS A 834 -8.80 33.47 -15.21
N TYR A 835 -9.17 32.24 -14.83
CA TYR A 835 -10.31 31.52 -15.40
C TYR A 835 -11.26 31.09 -14.28
N PRO A 836 -12.57 30.97 -14.55
CA PRO A 836 -13.53 30.49 -13.55
C PRO A 836 -13.27 29.05 -13.10
N GLU A 837 -13.24 28.81 -11.79
CA GLU A 837 -13.07 27.49 -11.18
C GLU A 837 -13.96 27.35 -9.95
N LYS A 838 -14.86 26.36 -9.95
CA LYS A 838 -15.56 25.91 -8.74
C LYS A 838 -14.72 24.84 -8.04
N ALA A 839 -14.38 25.06 -6.78
CA ALA A 839 -13.64 24.11 -5.97
C ALA A 839 -13.66 24.48 -4.47
N ILE A 840 -13.08 23.62 -3.63
CA ILE A 840 -12.86 23.94 -2.21
C ILE A 840 -11.89 25.12 -2.14
N ARG A 841 -12.24 26.17 -1.40
CA ARG A 841 -11.44 27.40 -1.24
C ARG A 841 -10.66 27.40 0.07
N ILE A 842 -11.20 26.72 1.07
CA ILE A 842 -10.54 26.48 2.34
C ILE A 842 -11.17 25.26 3.03
N ILE A 843 -10.33 24.48 3.71
CA ILE A 843 -10.73 23.63 4.82
C ILE A 843 -10.05 24.23 6.04
N THR A 844 -10.80 24.59 7.08
CA THR A 844 -10.21 25.16 8.30
C THR A 844 -9.28 24.14 8.97
N PRO A 845 -8.32 24.57 9.80
CA PRO A 845 -7.53 23.63 10.58
C PRO A 845 -8.45 22.73 11.42
N GLU A 846 -7.95 21.53 11.70
CA GLU A 846 -8.65 20.59 12.58
C GLU A 846 -8.61 21.10 14.02
N MET A 847 -9.78 21.15 14.65
CA MET A 847 -10.01 21.65 16.00
C MET A 847 -10.71 20.56 16.82
N PRO A 848 -10.66 20.62 18.17
CA PRO A 848 -11.46 19.73 19.01
C PRO A 848 -12.94 19.76 18.63
N GLU A 849 -13.64 18.63 18.75
CA GLU A 849 -15.08 18.61 18.44
C GLU A 849 -15.86 19.51 19.41
N ALA A 850 -16.40 20.62 18.91
CA ALA A 850 -17.18 21.57 19.69
C ALA A 850 -18.14 22.38 18.80
N ASP A 851 -18.88 23.28 19.42
CA ASP A 851 -19.72 24.27 18.73
C ASP A 851 -18.89 25.51 18.35
N TYR A 852 -18.97 25.90 17.08
CA TYR A 852 -18.20 26.99 16.49
C TYR A 852 -19.09 27.86 15.59
N THR A 853 -18.61 29.06 15.26
CA THR A 853 -19.20 29.92 14.23
C THR A 853 -18.16 30.26 13.17
N LEU A 854 -18.44 29.88 11.92
CA LEU A 854 -17.72 30.31 10.74
C LEU A 854 -18.20 31.70 10.29
N LEU A 855 -17.25 32.59 10.03
CA LEU A 855 -17.48 33.90 9.45
C LEU A 855 -16.72 34.02 8.13
N ILE A 856 -17.42 34.35 7.05
CA ILE A 856 -16.84 34.67 5.74
C ILE A 856 -17.10 36.14 5.45
N GLU A 857 -16.08 36.98 5.62
CA GLU A 857 -16.14 38.42 5.41
C GLU A 857 -15.57 38.80 4.04
N VAL A 858 -16.31 39.61 3.26
CA VAL A 858 -15.78 40.22 2.04
C VAL A 858 -14.85 41.38 2.41
N THR A 859 -13.56 41.23 2.14
CA THR A 859 -12.54 42.22 2.57
C THR A 859 -12.61 43.52 1.76
N GLY A 860 -13.14 43.45 0.53
CA GLY A 860 -13.04 44.52 -0.47
C GLY A 860 -11.62 44.76 -0.98
N ILE A 861 -10.68 43.84 -0.71
CA ILE A 861 -9.32 43.89 -1.23
C ILE A 861 -9.31 43.24 -2.62
N LYS A 862 -8.76 43.96 -3.58
CA LYS A 862 -8.63 43.54 -4.97
C LYS A 862 -7.18 43.13 -5.25
N PRO A 863 -6.88 41.85 -5.57
CA PRO A 863 -5.54 41.45 -5.95
C PRO A 863 -5.20 42.04 -7.32
N VAL A 864 -4.28 43.01 -7.36
CA VAL A 864 -3.80 43.67 -8.59
C VAL A 864 -2.31 43.88 -8.48
N TRP A 865 -1.60 43.60 -9.58
CA TRP A 865 -0.16 43.86 -9.69
C TRP A 865 0.22 44.31 -11.09
N THR A 866 1.46 44.74 -11.22
CA THR A 866 2.06 45.12 -12.49
C THR A 866 3.49 44.61 -12.56
N ASP A 867 4.05 44.58 -13.77
CA ASP A 867 5.43 44.19 -14.03
C ASP A 867 6.19 45.32 -14.73
N LYS A 868 7.44 45.02 -15.11
CA LYS A 868 8.31 45.95 -15.85
C LYS A 868 7.77 46.36 -17.24
N THR A 869 6.85 45.59 -17.82
CA THR A 869 6.16 45.93 -19.09
C THR A 869 5.01 46.90 -18.88
N LYS A 870 4.64 47.18 -17.61
CA LYS A 870 3.47 47.95 -17.19
C LYS A 870 2.12 47.32 -17.54
N ALA A 871 2.11 46.02 -17.86
CA ALA A 871 0.88 45.26 -17.93
C ALA A 871 0.24 45.23 -16.53
N ILE A 872 -1.08 45.41 -16.46
CA ILE A 872 -1.85 45.28 -15.23
C ILE A 872 -2.48 43.90 -15.24
N TYR A 873 -2.25 43.14 -14.18
CA TYR A 873 -2.79 41.80 -13.96
C TYR A 873 -3.68 41.79 -12.71
N GLY A 874 -4.33 40.66 -12.48
CA GLY A 874 -5.18 40.47 -11.31
C GLY A 874 -6.65 40.73 -11.61
N SER A 875 -7.38 41.05 -10.55
CA SER A 875 -8.83 41.18 -10.57
C SER A 875 -9.30 42.57 -10.97
N ASP A 876 -10.49 42.65 -11.56
CA ASP A 876 -11.18 43.91 -11.81
C ASP A 876 -12.19 44.29 -10.71
N ASN A 877 -12.54 43.36 -9.81
CA ASN A 877 -13.59 43.53 -8.78
C ASN A 877 -13.23 42.74 -7.49
N THR A 878 -14.14 42.62 -6.53
CA THR A 878 -13.87 42.02 -5.21
C THR A 878 -14.96 41.04 -4.79
N PHE A 879 -15.51 40.29 -5.75
CA PHE A 879 -16.53 39.30 -5.44
C PHE A 879 -15.97 38.16 -4.58
N VAL A 880 -16.86 37.62 -3.74
CA VAL A 880 -16.70 36.36 -3.04
C VAL A 880 -17.97 35.56 -3.31
N THR A 881 -17.80 34.37 -3.89
CA THR A 881 -18.90 33.49 -4.29
C THR A 881 -18.82 32.18 -3.53
N ILE A 882 -19.84 31.89 -2.72
CA ILE A 882 -19.95 30.68 -1.90
C ILE A 882 -21.04 29.78 -2.46
N ASP A 883 -20.63 28.58 -2.85
CA ASP A 883 -21.49 27.54 -3.38
C ASP A 883 -22.06 26.67 -2.27
N ASN A 884 -21.21 26.05 -1.47
CA ASN A 884 -21.61 25.05 -0.47
C ASN A 884 -20.66 25.14 0.74
N ILE A 885 -21.15 24.73 1.91
CA ILE A 885 -20.34 24.65 3.13
C ILE A 885 -20.57 23.28 3.75
N TYR A 886 -19.50 22.55 4.05
CA TYR A 886 -19.56 21.20 4.62
C TYR A 886 -18.88 21.15 5.98
N ARG A 887 -19.46 20.43 6.94
CA ARG A 887 -18.84 20.22 8.26
C ARG A 887 -18.19 18.84 8.38
N PHE A 888 -17.07 18.80 9.09
CA PHE A 888 -16.33 17.60 9.46
C PHE A 888 -16.66 17.24 10.91
N ARG A 889 -16.71 15.95 11.21
CA ARG A 889 -16.96 15.38 12.54
C ARG A 889 -15.99 14.25 12.79
#